data_AF-A0AA39D6X4-F1
#
_entry.id   AF-A0AA39D6X4-F1
#
_cell.length_a   1.000
_cell.length_b   1.000
_cell.length_c   1.000
_cell.angle_alpha   90.00
_cell.angle_beta   90.00
_cell.angle_gamma   90.00
#
_symmetry.space_group_name_H-M   'P 1'
#
loop_
_entity.id
_entity.type
_entity.pdbx_description
1 polymer ?
#
loop_
_entity_poly.entity_id
_entity_poly.type
_entity_poly.pdbx_seq_one_letter_code
_entity_poly.pdbx_strand_id
1 'polypeptide(L)'
;MQKKDSVADMIKALEGILQCNSEAVLIIAAKVALKLVRDLPSSMLQSHVLHLIQPFSSLLSSHQVKVASRCANGLNHILPYLSLKKDGVIWEILKETNAVIHIINNIQKFSRGMESIKYFQRMASLLRRILWRWPPSRYRVWNDAELLRVLEVIRVNPDSSVKVAVLQLYSALALCGNGAERLLENGENLIKMVVQCMDSTQPPSVRVEAFKLARLLAMSGERCSKMMRLCCEPIVQAIICGLRGCSLSGRQIAKDQISLLVEAGHLALITRWAGEHHIYFWKLGIDRVLSTLLLSKSHKAQPPQHSLSLKELRAITDEGPAFIWDIIGGLVTHCGEDFNPEMNGSDIFIGILIGCACLTFVDLVHQSSQIYQDAANNISGRSASRAVLMMIYSPCKYIASQARSKLSEALKPEGKRYLKSLMDYLCYVSSRDEFGRTDERTFFSIVGLTCYSVLPQYRKYVLQSDGIKMLLAFIKQCLKNDFHLGRLSFAPNSQNMFSSWTCCQTCAEDWDGGGILVLFGLWGLAELIQNSGPMRNHPDLFCGQMEYTEAQFINKLQEICSDTSIPGLRWYAAYLLSYFGVYGFPSRLGKRIGNAFGEKENADMQLILKNGESLSIHGVVLMVQCPSLLQTVELPLDKGSSDSSSVRQYTELTNKFKKEVHLSSHVHHLPLVKLLEFVYLGYLQAGEDLLKSLKSFAKHCKLQPLLQMLHRNRPKWGMAFPGLDLALALNSDGHTFSDVALEAEANEAMQWTCKFCSVLVPHMHVHKVILWSSCDYFRAMFQSGMQESRSPFIKVPVSWEALVKLVDWLYSDKLPTLVTGCLWDNMDERKKLQELQPYLELCWLADYWLLDDIQEHCSRVINSCLDSSGNLSLEVLQIAARLSLWKLAETAVNRLAPSYSRLRLTGEIEKLDKDLADMVRVASVRHSQDSTKCKLEE
;
A
#
# COMPACT_ATOMS: atom_id res chain seq x y z
N MET A 1 -31.58 -21.54 39.40
CA MET A 1 -30.38 -22.37 39.10
C MET A 1 -30.73 -23.64 38.31
N GLN A 2 -31.76 -24.43 38.67
CA GLN A 2 -32.13 -25.68 37.97
C GLN A 2 -32.31 -25.64 36.42
N LYS A 3 -32.71 -24.51 35.81
CA LYS A 3 -32.83 -24.39 34.34
C LYS A 3 -31.50 -24.31 33.59
N LYS A 4 -30.40 -23.87 34.23
CA LYS A 4 -29.09 -23.74 33.57
C LYS A 4 -28.40 -25.11 33.43
N ASP A 5 -28.49 -25.95 34.46
CA ASP A 5 -27.83 -27.26 34.48
C ASP A 5 -28.48 -28.24 33.49
N SER A 6 -29.83 -28.22 33.39
CA SER A 6 -30.57 -29.06 32.42
C SER A 6 -30.20 -28.77 30.95
N VAL A 7 -29.88 -27.51 30.60
CA VAL A 7 -29.49 -27.15 29.22
C VAL A 7 -28.09 -27.68 28.89
N ALA A 8 -27.17 -27.67 29.85
CA ALA A 8 -25.82 -28.21 29.66
C ALA A 8 -25.86 -29.73 29.42
N ASP A 9 -26.69 -30.45 30.17
CA ASP A 9 -26.87 -31.91 30.02
C ASP A 9 -27.53 -32.26 28.68
N MET A 10 -28.53 -31.48 28.25
CA MET A 10 -29.15 -31.64 26.94
C MET A 10 -28.16 -31.43 25.79
N ILE A 11 -27.28 -30.43 25.89
CA ILE A 11 -26.27 -30.15 24.86
C ILE A 11 -25.23 -31.26 24.80
N LYS A 12 -24.74 -31.76 25.95
CA LYS A 12 -23.81 -32.90 26.01
C LYS A 12 -24.44 -34.19 25.46
N ALA A 13 -25.71 -34.46 25.78
CA ALA A 13 -26.42 -35.60 25.23
C ALA A 13 -26.55 -35.49 23.70
N LEU A 14 -26.88 -34.29 23.19
CA LEU A 14 -26.96 -34.05 21.74
C LEU A 14 -25.60 -34.17 21.05
N GLU A 15 -24.51 -33.73 21.68
CA GLU A 15 -23.14 -33.93 21.18
C GLU A 15 -22.85 -35.42 20.94
N GLY A 16 -23.15 -36.28 21.92
CA GLY A 16 -22.97 -37.73 21.77
C GLY A 16 -23.88 -38.35 20.71
N ILE A 17 -25.15 -37.95 20.64
CA ILE A 17 -26.10 -38.46 19.64
C ILE A 17 -25.70 -38.04 18.21
N LEU A 18 -25.17 -36.83 18.04
CA LEU A 18 -24.70 -36.33 16.74
C LEU A 18 -23.44 -37.05 16.23
N GLN A 19 -22.78 -37.84 17.07
CA GLN A 19 -21.65 -38.70 16.69
C GLN A 19 -22.09 -40.13 16.30
N CYS A 20 -23.38 -40.45 16.34
CA CYS A 20 -23.89 -41.76 15.94
C CYS A 20 -23.85 -41.98 14.42
N ASN A 21 -23.60 -43.23 14.00
CA ASN A 21 -23.56 -43.60 12.57
C ASN A 21 -24.94 -43.82 11.93
N SER A 22 -26.02 -43.80 12.72
CA SER A 22 -27.37 -44.06 12.20
C SER A 22 -27.96 -42.82 11.53
N GLU A 23 -28.19 -42.94 10.22
CA GLU A 23 -28.77 -41.91 9.37
C GLU A 23 -30.11 -41.35 9.86
N ALA A 24 -31.05 -42.22 10.23
CA ALA A 24 -32.37 -41.80 10.72
C ALA A 24 -32.25 -41.01 12.03
N VAL A 25 -31.34 -41.42 12.91
CA VAL A 25 -31.06 -40.74 14.18
C VAL A 25 -30.42 -39.38 13.93
N LEU A 26 -29.43 -39.29 13.05
CA LEU A 26 -28.74 -38.03 12.70
C LEU A 26 -29.70 -36.98 12.12
N ILE A 27 -30.65 -37.38 11.27
CA ILE A 27 -31.68 -36.49 10.74
C ILE A 27 -32.46 -35.82 11.88
N ILE A 28 -32.92 -36.62 12.84
CA ILE A 28 -33.73 -36.13 13.97
C ILE A 28 -32.85 -35.30 14.92
N ALA A 29 -31.67 -35.80 15.27
CA ALA A 29 -30.73 -35.14 16.16
C ALA A 29 -30.30 -33.76 15.62
N ALA A 30 -29.92 -33.66 14.35
CA ALA A 30 -29.56 -32.38 13.72
C ALA A 30 -30.75 -31.40 13.67
N LYS A 31 -31.98 -31.90 13.55
CA LYS A 31 -33.20 -31.07 13.60
C LYS A 31 -33.43 -30.53 15.02
N VAL A 32 -33.31 -31.38 16.03
CA VAL A 32 -33.49 -31.00 17.44
C VAL A 32 -32.39 -30.02 17.87
N ALA A 33 -31.13 -30.31 17.54
CA ALA A 33 -30.01 -29.43 17.84
C ALA A 33 -30.14 -28.06 17.16
N LEU A 34 -30.56 -27.99 15.89
CA LEU A 34 -30.85 -26.73 15.22
C LEU A 34 -31.97 -25.94 15.92
N LYS A 35 -33.05 -26.62 16.34
CA LYS A 35 -34.15 -25.97 17.05
C LYS A 35 -33.66 -25.39 18.39
N LEU A 36 -32.90 -26.18 19.14
CA LEU A 36 -32.30 -25.76 20.41
C LEU A 36 -31.44 -24.49 20.24
N VAL A 37 -30.59 -24.46 19.20
CA VAL A 37 -29.73 -23.31 18.89
C VAL A 37 -30.53 -22.05 18.53
N ARG A 38 -31.71 -22.19 17.90
CA ARG A 38 -32.56 -21.05 17.52
C ARG A 38 -33.37 -20.50 18.68
N ASP A 39 -33.74 -21.37 19.62
CA ASP A 39 -34.67 -21.03 20.70
C ASP A 39 -33.94 -20.59 21.98
N LEU A 40 -32.65 -20.92 22.16
CA LEU A 40 -31.87 -20.54 23.34
C LEU A 40 -31.32 -19.10 23.29
N PRO A 41 -31.27 -18.37 24.41
CA PRO A 41 -30.59 -17.08 24.50
C PRO A 41 -29.08 -17.18 24.23
N SER A 42 -28.51 -16.18 23.55
CA SER A 42 -27.09 -16.14 23.16
C SER A 42 -26.12 -16.29 24.34
N SER A 43 -26.46 -15.76 25.51
CA SER A 43 -25.66 -15.87 26.74
C SER A 43 -25.57 -17.30 27.29
N MET A 44 -26.61 -18.13 27.09
CA MET A 44 -26.61 -19.54 27.48
C MET A 44 -25.94 -20.43 26.44
N LEU A 45 -26.03 -20.05 25.16
CA LEU A 45 -25.30 -20.72 24.08
C LEU A 45 -23.78 -20.55 24.22
N GLN A 46 -23.30 -19.37 24.59
CA GLN A 46 -21.85 -19.08 24.68
C GLN A 46 -21.07 -19.99 25.63
N SER A 47 -21.69 -20.49 26.72
CA SER A 47 -21.03 -21.39 27.68
C SER A 47 -20.88 -22.82 27.17
N HIS A 48 -21.73 -23.27 26.25
CA HIS A 48 -21.79 -24.68 25.80
C HIS A 48 -21.57 -24.86 24.29
N VAL A 49 -21.23 -23.78 23.58
CA VAL A 49 -21.22 -23.73 22.12
C VAL A 49 -20.19 -24.66 21.47
N LEU A 50 -19.07 -24.94 22.15
CA LEU A 50 -17.98 -25.77 21.61
C LEU A 50 -18.45 -27.22 21.38
N HIS A 51 -19.30 -27.73 22.27
CA HIS A 51 -19.90 -29.06 22.21
C HIS A 51 -20.80 -29.27 20.97
N LEU A 52 -21.29 -28.20 20.35
CA LEU A 52 -22.14 -28.28 19.15
C LEU A 52 -21.38 -27.95 17.85
N ILE A 53 -20.29 -27.16 17.92
CA ILE A 53 -19.51 -26.78 16.74
C ILE A 53 -18.83 -28.01 16.13
N GLN A 54 -18.16 -28.83 16.93
CA GLN A 54 -17.44 -30.01 16.42
C GLN A 54 -18.38 -31.04 15.76
N PRO A 55 -19.51 -31.45 16.37
CA PRO A 55 -20.45 -32.35 15.71
C PRO A 55 -21.12 -31.74 14.47
N PHE A 56 -21.50 -30.45 14.51
CA PHE A 56 -22.07 -29.83 13.30
C PHE A 56 -21.06 -29.71 12.17
N SER A 57 -19.81 -29.41 12.48
CA SER A 57 -18.75 -29.25 11.48
C SER A 57 -18.39 -30.58 10.82
N SER A 58 -18.21 -31.65 11.61
CA SER A 58 -17.95 -33.00 11.08
C SER A 58 -19.09 -33.51 10.20
N LEU A 59 -20.35 -33.27 10.58
CA LEU A 59 -21.53 -33.69 9.83
C LEU A 59 -21.79 -32.89 8.52
N LEU A 60 -20.98 -31.86 8.21
CA LEU A 60 -21.00 -31.22 6.88
C LEU A 60 -20.56 -32.19 5.77
N SER A 61 -19.77 -33.20 6.12
CA SER A 61 -19.33 -34.27 5.23
C SER A 61 -20.42 -35.29 4.88
N SER A 62 -21.55 -35.28 5.60
CA SER A 62 -22.60 -36.28 5.46
C SER A 62 -23.14 -36.37 4.03
N HIS A 63 -23.28 -37.61 3.53
CA HIS A 63 -23.94 -37.89 2.26
C HIS A 63 -25.43 -37.47 2.27
N GLN A 64 -26.03 -37.36 3.45
CA GLN A 64 -27.41 -36.93 3.59
C GLN A 64 -27.54 -35.41 3.59
N VAL A 65 -28.07 -34.87 2.49
CA VAL A 65 -28.35 -33.44 2.27
C VAL A 65 -29.10 -32.81 3.45
N LYS A 66 -30.10 -33.52 4.00
CA LYS A 66 -30.91 -33.02 5.13
C LYS A 66 -30.09 -32.82 6.40
N VAL A 67 -29.12 -33.70 6.67
CA VAL A 67 -28.23 -33.60 7.84
C VAL A 67 -27.25 -32.45 7.64
N ALA A 68 -26.47 -32.48 6.54
CA ALA A 68 -25.49 -31.44 6.23
C ALA A 68 -26.12 -30.05 6.17
N SER A 69 -27.31 -29.92 5.58
CA SER A 69 -28.01 -28.64 5.48
C SER A 69 -28.48 -28.10 6.84
N ARG A 70 -28.89 -28.98 7.77
CA ARG A 70 -29.29 -28.58 9.13
C ARG A 70 -28.08 -28.18 9.97
N CYS A 71 -26.99 -28.93 9.88
CA CYS A 71 -25.73 -28.60 10.55
C CYS A 71 -25.15 -27.28 10.03
N ALA A 72 -25.16 -27.05 8.71
CA ALA A 72 -24.74 -25.78 8.13
C ALA A 72 -25.61 -24.60 8.61
N ASN A 73 -26.91 -24.81 8.76
CA ASN A 73 -27.80 -23.80 9.30
C ASN A 73 -27.55 -23.55 10.80
N GLY A 74 -27.28 -24.61 11.57
CA GLY A 74 -26.91 -24.52 12.99
C GLY A 74 -25.64 -23.69 13.19
N LEU A 75 -24.61 -23.97 12.40
CA LEU A 75 -23.37 -23.18 12.41
C LEU A 75 -23.62 -21.72 12.02
N ASN A 76 -24.41 -21.46 10.97
CA ASN A 76 -24.79 -20.10 10.58
C ASN A 76 -25.47 -19.31 11.71
N HIS A 77 -26.21 -19.97 12.59
CA HIS A 77 -26.82 -19.36 13.77
C HIS A 77 -25.85 -19.22 14.93
N ILE A 78 -24.93 -20.16 15.15
CA ILE A 78 -23.97 -20.13 16.26
C ILE A 78 -22.90 -19.06 16.05
N LEU A 79 -22.25 -19.07 14.89
CA LEU A 79 -21.03 -18.30 14.66
C LEU A 79 -21.16 -16.79 14.97
N PRO A 80 -22.25 -16.08 14.63
CA PRO A 80 -22.36 -14.65 14.89
C PRO A 80 -22.28 -14.23 16.37
N TYR A 81 -22.60 -15.12 17.32
CA TYR A 81 -22.75 -14.77 18.73
C TYR A 81 -21.53 -15.13 19.59
N LEU A 82 -20.44 -15.59 18.98
CA LEU A 82 -19.25 -16.05 19.68
C LEU A 82 -18.34 -14.89 20.08
N SER A 83 -17.79 -14.94 21.29
CA SER A 83 -16.82 -13.94 21.78
C SER A 83 -15.44 -14.13 21.13
N LEU A 84 -14.75 -13.03 20.86
CA LEU A 84 -13.40 -13.02 20.26
C LEU A 84 -12.38 -13.88 21.04
N LYS A 85 -12.58 -14.07 22.36
CA LYS A 85 -11.71 -14.87 23.23
C LYS A 85 -11.67 -16.36 22.85
N LYS A 86 -12.69 -16.90 22.17
CA LYS A 86 -12.77 -18.33 21.79
C LYS A 86 -12.42 -18.59 20.32
N ASP A 87 -12.09 -17.56 19.54
CA ASP A 87 -11.95 -17.65 18.09
C ASP A 87 -10.85 -18.61 17.63
N GLY A 88 -9.73 -18.67 18.36
CA GLY A 88 -8.64 -19.61 18.08
C GLY A 88 -9.07 -21.07 18.25
N VAL A 89 -9.71 -21.41 19.36
CA VAL A 89 -10.19 -22.78 19.64
C VAL A 89 -11.22 -23.22 18.60
N ILE A 90 -12.15 -22.34 18.23
CA ILE A 90 -13.16 -22.64 17.21
C ILE A 90 -12.54 -22.86 15.84
N TRP A 91 -11.54 -22.04 15.48
CA TRP A 91 -10.82 -22.20 14.23
C TRP A 91 -10.13 -23.57 14.13
N GLU A 92 -9.47 -24.01 15.20
CA GLU A 92 -8.84 -25.34 15.22
C GLU A 92 -9.87 -26.46 15.04
N ILE A 93 -11.04 -26.38 15.69
CA ILE A 93 -12.13 -27.35 15.46
C ILE A 93 -12.57 -27.39 13.98
N LEU A 94 -12.75 -26.22 13.35
CA LEU A 94 -13.15 -26.14 11.94
C LEU A 94 -12.07 -26.69 11.00
N LYS A 95 -10.80 -26.53 11.37
CA LYS A 95 -9.65 -27.05 10.63
C LYS A 95 -9.54 -28.57 10.76
N GLU A 96 -9.63 -29.11 11.98
CA GLU A 96 -9.60 -30.56 12.26
C GLU A 96 -10.73 -31.31 11.54
N THR A 97 -11.93 -30.73 11.55
CA THR A 97 -13.11 -31.31 10.89
C THR A 97 -13.16 -31.06 9.38
N ASN A 98 -12.15 -30.41 8.79
CA ASN A 98 -12.10 -30.05 7.36
C ASN A 98 -13.36 -29.32 6.86
N ALA A 99 -13.97 -28.49 7.71
CA ALA A 99 -15.26 -27.86 7.47
C ALA A 99 -15.32 -27.14 6.11
N VAL A 100 -14.30 -26.35 5.80
CA VAL A 100 -14.20 -25.57 4.56
C VAL A 100 -14.23 -26.47 3.33
N ILE A 101 -13.48 -27.58 3.32
CA ILE A 101 -13.42 -28.53 2.20
C ILE A 101 -14.81 -29.17 1.99
N HIS A 102 -15.47 -29.59 3.06
CA HIS A 102 -16.80 -30.17 2.95
C HIS A 102 -17.83 -29.16 2.43
N ILE A 103 -17.73 -27.89 2.81
CA ILE A 103 -18.61 -26.84 2.28
C ILE A 103 -18.35 -26.60 0.80
N ILE A 104 -17.09 -26.54 0.37
CA ILE A 104 -16.70 -26.41 -1.05
C ILE A 104 -17.29 -27.56 -1.87
N ASN A 105 -17.10 -28.81 -1.44
CA ASN A 105 -17.63 -29.99 -2.12
C ASN A 105 -19.16 -29.94 -2.23
N ASN A 106 -19.84 -29.46 -1.19
CA ASN A 106 -21.29 -29.29 -1.20
C ASN A 106 -21.76 -28.16 -2.12
N ILE A 107 -20.98 -27.09 -2.30
CA ILE A 107 -21.24 -26.05 -3.31
C ILE A 107 -21.08 -26.61 -4.72
N GLN A 108 -20.04 -27.42 -4.97
CA GLN A 108 -19.80 -28.05 -6.28
C GLN A 108 -20.92 -28.99 -6.73
N LYS A 109 -21.64 -29.62 -5.80
CA LYS A 109 -22.83 -30.43 -6.14
C LYS A 109 -23.95 -29.61 -6.79
N PHE A 110 -24.07 -28.32 -6.46
CA PHE A 110 -25.09 -27.45 -7.04
C PHE A 110 -24.86 -27.19 -8.53
N SER A 111 -23.63 -26.93 -8.97
CA SER A 111 -23.33 -26.69 -10.39
C SER A 111 -23.56 -27.91 -11.26
N ARG A 112 -23.50 -29.12 -10.67
CA ARG A 112 -23.82 -30.40 -11.33
C ARG A 112 -25.33 -30.67 -11.41
N GLY A 113 -26.17 -29.74 -10.95
CA GLY A 113 -27.63 -29.89 -10.92
C GLY A 113 -28.15 -30.87 -9.87
N MET A 114 -27.30 -31.31 -8.93
CA MET A 114 -27.64 -32.35 -7.95
C MET A 114 -28.43 -31.81 -6.75
N GLU A 115 -28.46 -30.49 -6.54
CA GLU A 115 -28.98 -29.88 -5.31
C GLU A 115 -29.80 -28.60 -5.56
N SER A 116 -30.63 -28.23 -4.58
CA SER A 116 -31.51 -27.04 -4.67
C SER A 116 -30.79 -25.71 -4.40
N ILE A 117 -31.37 -24.59 -4.88
CA ILE A 117 -30.91 -23.22 -4.60
C ILE A 117 -30.82 -22.96 -3.08
N LYS A 118 -31.81 -23.44 -2.29
CA LYS A 118 -31.80 -23.29 -0.82
C LYS A 118 -30.62 -24.00 -0.16
N TYR A 119 -30.17 -25.12 -0.72
CA TYR A 119 -29.01 -25.84 -0.22
C TYR A 119 -27.72 -25.06 -0.52
N PHE A 120 -27.56 -24.61 -1.77
CA PHE A 120 -26.45 -23.74 -2.16
C PHE A 120 -26.34 -22.50 -1.30
N GLN A 121 -27.45 -21.76 -1.10
CA GLN A 121 -27.46 -20.55 -0.28
C GLN A 121 -27.00 -20.79 1.17
N ARG A 122 -27.38 -21.92 1.78
CA ARG A 122 -26.96 -22.26 3.15
C ARG A 122 -25.47 -22.53 3.22
N MET A 123 -24.93 -23.25 2.25
CA MET A 123 -23.50 -23.57 2.16
C MET A 123 -22.67 -22.32 1.83
N ALA A 124 -23.09 -21.52 0.85
CA ALA A 124 -22.45 -20.26 0.50
C ALA A 124 -22.47 -19.26 1.66
N SER A 125 -23.60 -19.16 2.39
CA SER A 125 -23.68 -18.29 3.58
C SER A 125 -22.73 -18.73 4.69
N LEU A 126 -22.62 -20.03 4.94
CA LEU A 126 -21.68 -20.57 5.93
C LEU A 126 -20.24 -20.29 5.51
N LEU A 127 -19.88 -20.61 4.26
CA LEU A 127 -18.55 -20.35 3.73
C LEU A 127 -18.19 -18.87 3.85
N ARG A 128 -19.08 -17.98 3.42
CA ARG A 128 -18.90 -16.52 3.55
C ARG A 128 -18.60 -16.11 4.99
N ARG A 129 -19.33 -16.64 5.98
CA ARG A 129 -19.10 -16.31 7.40
C ARG A 129 -17.74 -16.79 7.89
N ILE A 130 -17.33 -17.99 7.49
CA ILE A 130 -16.02 -18.54 7.85
C ILE A 130 -14.91 -17.67 7.25
N LEU A 131 -15.00 -17.37 5.95
CA LEU A 131 -14.06 -16.51 5.23
C LEU A 131 -13.97 -15.10 5.82
N TRP A 132 -15.11 -14.56 6.27
CA TRP A 132 -15.16 -13.24 6.89
C TRP A 132 -14.38 -13.22 8.21
N ARG A 133 -14.65 -14.20 9.08
CA ARG A 133 -14.17 -14.19 10.46
C ARG A 133 -12.73 -14.70 10.62
N TRP A 134 -12.32 -15.71 9.84
CA TRP A 134 -11.00 -16.32 9.98
C TRP A 134 -10.18 -16.13 8.70
N PRO A 135 -9.27 -15.13 8.66
CA PRO A 135 -8.42 -14.88 7.50
C PRO A 135 -7.64 -16.10 6.97
N PRO A 136 -7.12 -17.03 7.80
CA PRO A 136 -6.43 -18.23 7.31
C PRO A 136 -7.30 -19.13 6.43
N SER A 137 -8.63 -19.14 6.62
CA SER A 137 -9.55 -19.95 5.82
C SER A 137 -9.59 -19.54 4.34
N ARG A 138 -9.25 -18.28 4.02
CA ARG A 138 -9.35 -17.73 2.66
C ARG A 138 -8.41 -18.42 1.68
N TYR A 139 -7.20 -18.76 2.14
CA TYR A 139 -6.18 -19.42 1.32
C TYR A 139 -6.72 -20.67 0.63
N ARG A 140 -7.32 -21.58 1.39
CA ARG A 140 -7.86 -22.84 0.86
C ARG A 140 -8.93 -22.63 -0.20
N VAL A 141 -9.65 -21.51 -0.15
CA VAL A 141 -10.79 -21.24 -1.06
C VAL A 141 -10.34 -20.52 -2.33
N TRP A 142 -9.55 -19.45 -2.22
CA TRP A 142 -9.07 -18.77 -3.44
C TRP A 142 -8.02 -19.61 -4.19
N ASN A 143 -7.33 -20.54 -3.51
CA ASN A 143 -6.38 -21.44 -4.16
C ASN A 143 -7.06 -22.64 -4.86
N ASP A 144 -8.35 -22.87 -4.64
CA ASP A 144 -9.11 -23.96 -5.26
C ASP A 144 -9.61 -23.56 -6.66
N ALA A 145 -8.86 -23.99 -7.68
CA ALA A 145 -9.18 -23.68 -9.07
C ALA A 145 -10.53 -24.27 -9.53
N GLU A 146 -10.92 -25.44 -9.01
CA GLU A 146 -12.17 -26.10 -9.40
C GLU A 146 -13.38 -25.37 -8.82
N LEU A 147 -13.30 -24.89 -7.58
CA LEU A 147 -14.33 -24.04 -7.00
C LEU A 147 -14.49 -22.74 -7.78
N LEU A 148 -13.40 -22.06 -8.13
CA LEU A 148 -13.48 -20.82 -8.91
C LEU A 148 -14.15 -21.07 -10.26
N ARG A 149 -13.76 -22.14 -10.97
CA ARG A 149 -14.41 -22.58 -12.21
C ARG A 149 -15.91 -22.87 -12.02
N VAL A 150 -16.28 -23.52 -10.91
CA VAL A 150 -17.68 -23.79 -10.56
C VAL A 150 -18.46 -22.51 -10.30
N LEU A 151 -17.88 -21.52 -9.61
CA LEU A 151 -18.51 -20.22 -9.37
C LEU A 151 -18.71 -19.44 -10.68
N GLU A 152 -17.82 -19.58 -11.65
CA GLU A 152 -18.01 -19.03 -13.00
C GLU A 152 -19.22 -19.62 -13.72
N VAL A 153 -19.44 -20.93 -13.61
CA VAL A 153 -20.63 -21.61 -14.17
C VAL A 153 -21.90 -21.14 -13.45
N ILE A 154 -21.88 -21.11 -12.11
CA ILE A 154 -23.04 -20.72 -11.29
C ILE A 154 -23.44 -19.26 -11.54
N ARG A 155 -22.50 -18.39 -11.87
CA ARG A 155 -22.74 -16.96 -12.14
C ARG A 155 -23.81 -16.73 -13.23
N VAL A 156 -23.89 -17.59 -14.24
CA VAL A 156 -24.82 -17.42 -15.39
C VAL A 156 -26.28 -17.67 -14.96
N ASN A 157 -26.50 -18.14 -13.74
CA ASN A 157 -27.83 -18.40 -13.20
C ASN A 157 -28.68 -17.10 -13.16
N PRO A 158 -29.93 -17.12 -13.66
CA PRO A 158 -30.79 -15.95 -13.67
C PRO A 158 -31.29 -15.53 -12.27
N ASP A 159 -31.25 -16.43 -11.28
CA ASP A 159 -31.75 -16.17 -9.92
C ASP A 159 -30.89 -15.14 -9.18
N SER A 160 -31.54 -14.05 -8.76
CA SER A 160 -30.86 -12.92 -8.10
C SER A 160 -30.25 -13.29 -6.74
N SER A 161 -30.84 -14.25 -6.03
CA SER A 161 -30.32 -14.72 -4.75
C SER A 161 -29.05 -15.57 -4.93
N VAL A 162 -28.95 -16.30 -6.04
CA VAL A 162 -27.72 -17.02 -6.42
C VAL A 162 -26.61 -16.02 -6.76
N LYS A 163 -26.91 -14.99 -7.57
CA LYS A 163 -25.95 -13.92 -7.90
C LYS A 163 -25.42 -13.21 -6.66
N VAL A 164 -26.30 -12.85 -5.72
CA VAL A 164 -25.93 -12.24 -4.44
C VAL A 164 -24.98 -13.14 -3.65
N ALA A 165 -25.27 -14.44 -3.55
CA ALA A 165 -24.42 -15.39 -2.82
C ALA A 165 -23.03 -15.53 -3.47
N VAL A 166 -22.96 -15.57 -4.81
CA VAL A 166 -21.69 -15.62 -5.55
C VAL A 166 -20.86 -14.35 -5.34
N LEU A 167 -21.47 -13.16 -5.48
CA LEU A 167 -20.80 -11.87 -5.25
C LEU A 167 -20.27 -11.75 -3.82
N GLN A 168 -21.02 -12.26 -2.84
CA GLN A 168 -20.62 -12.27 -1.44
C GLN A 168 -19.45 -13.22 -1.15
N LEU A 169 -19.39 -14.36 -1.83
CA LEU A 169 -18.23 -15.26 -1.72
C LEU A 169 -16.98 -14.60 -2.30
N TYR A 170 -17.07 -14.03 -3.51
CA TYR A 170 -15.96 -13.28 -4.10
C TYR A 170 -15.52 -12.11 -3.22
N SER A 171 -16.47 -11.38 -2.61
CA SER A 171 -16.17 -10.31 -1.67
C SER A 171 -15.39 -10.83 -0.46
N ALA A 172 -15.80 -11.96 0.12
CA ALA A 172 -15.10 -12.56 1.25
C ALA A 172 -13.68 -13.05 0.89
N LEU A 173 -13.46 -13.46 -0.37
CA LEU A 173 -12.12 -13.79 -0.89
C LEU A 173 -11.26 -12.54 -1.10
N ALA A 174 -11.85 -11.47 -1.67
CA ALA A 174 -11.18 -10.21 -1.95
C ALA A 174 -10.80 -9.41 -0.67
N LEU A 175 -11.26 -9.82 0.51
CA LEU A 175 -10.73 -9.34 1.79
C LEU A 175 -9.27 -9.76 2.02
N CYS A 176 -8.78 -10.78 1.32
CA CYS A 176 -7.37 -11.13 1.28
C CYS A 176 -6.72 -10.40 0.10
N GLY A 177 -5.62 -9.66 0.32
CA GLY A 177 -4.88 -8.99 -0.75
C GLY A 177 -4.41 -9.97 -1.82
N ASN A 178 -3.78 -11.09 -1.42
CA ASN A 178 -3.39 -12.17 -2.34
C ASN A 178 -4.60 -12.79 -3.07
N GLY A 179 -5.72 -12.97 -2.36
CA GLY A 179 -6.97 -13.46 -2.97
C GLY A 179 -7.52 -12.49 -4.02
N ALA A 180 -7.50 -11.19 -3.74
CA ALA A 180 -7.94 -10.15 -4.67
C ALA A 180 -7.02 -10.07 -5.90
N GLU A 181 -5.70 -10.19 -5.72
CA GLU A 181 -4.74 -10.24 -6.83
C GLU A 181 -5.01 -11.43 -7.74
N ARG A 182 -5.16 -12.62 -7.18
CA ARG A 182 -5.50 -13.81 -7.96
C ARG A 182 -6.83 -13.70 -8.70
N LEU A 183 -7.82 -13.02 -8.12
CA LEU A 183 -9.11 -12.77 -8.81
C LEU A 183 -8.97 -11.76 -9.96
N LEU A 184 -7.97 -10.88 -9.93
CA LEU A 184 -7.67 -9.93 -11.00
C LEU A 184 -6.74 -10.53 -12.07
N GLU A 185 -5.87 -11.46 -11.71
CA GLU A 185 -5.07 -12.27 -12.63
C GLU A 185 -6.00 -13.07 -13.57
N ASN A 186 -6.00 -12.74 -14.85
CA ASN A 186 -6.94 -13.29 -15.86
C ASN A 186 -8.43 -13.05 -15.53
N GLY A 187 -8.74 -12.04 -14.69
CA GLY A 187 -10.07 -11.76 -14.16
C GLY A 187 -11.05 -11.09 -15.13
N GLU A 188 -10.79 -11.06 -16.44
CA GLU A 188 -11.63 -10.36 -17.42
C GLU A 188 -13.10 -10.81 -17.34
N ASN A 189 -13.32 -12.12 -17.25
CA ASN A 189 -14.65 -12.69 -17.09
C ASN A 189 -15.30 -12.23 -15.79
N LEU A 190 -14.57 -12.28 -14.67
CA LEU A 190 -15.08 -11.85 -13.37
C LEU A 190 -15.47 -10.36 -13.40
N ILE A 191 -14.62 -9.48 -13.94
CA ILE A 191 -14.93 -8.04 -13.99
C ILE A 191 -16.14 -7.77 -14.88
N LYS A 192 -16.25 -8.43 -16.05
CA LYS A 192 -17.45 -8.34 -16.89
C LYS A 192 -18.72 -8.77 -16.14
N MET A 193 -18.64 -9.80 -15.29
CA MET A 193 -19.75 -10.19 -14.42
C MET A 193 -20.16 -9.07 -13.48
N VAL A 194 -19.18 -8.51 -12.77
CA VAL A 194 -19.41 -7.49 -11.76
C VAL A 194 -20.07 -6.28 -12.40
N VAL A 195 -19.60 -5.86 -13.58
CA VAL A 195 -20.23 -4.79 -14.37
C VAL A 195 -21.68 -5.13 -14.75
N GLN A 196 -21.94 -6.32 -15.27
CA GLN A 196 -23.31 -6.77 -15.58
C GLN A 196 -24.22 -6.78 -14.33
N CYS A 197 -23.66 -7.14 -13.17
CA CYS A 197 -24.38 -7.14 -11.90
C CYS A 197 -24.63 -5.73 -11.33
N MET A 198 -23.83 -4.73 -11.70
CA MET A 198 -24.03 -3.33 -11.31
C MET A 198 -25.05 -2.59 -12.20
N ASP A 199 -25.39 -3.16 -13.35
CA ASP A 199 -26.31 -2.58 -14.33
C ASP A 199 -27.70 -2.24 -13.73
N SER A 200 -28.33 -1.19 -14.25
CA SER A 200 -29.63 -0.71 -13.79
C SER A 200 -30.77 -1.72 -13.93
N THR A 201 -30.65 -2.72 -14.82
CA THR A 201 -31.63 -3.81 -14.99
C THR A 201 -31.64 -4.81 -13.84
N GLN A 202 -30.59 -4.84 -13.00
CA GLN A 202 -30.50 -5.78 -11.89
C GLN A 202 -31.22 -5.28 -10.63
N PRO A 203 -31.71 -6.18 -9.75
CA PRO A 203 -32.29 -5.79 -8.48
C PRO A 203 -31.28 -5.03 -7.58
N PRO A 204 -31.74 -4.10 -6.72
CA PRO A 204 -30.86 -3.33 -5.83
C PRO A 204 -29.92 -4.19 -4.97
N SER A 205 -30.40 -5.35 -4.48
CA SER A 205 -29.60 -6.28 -3.68
C SER A 205 -28.41 -6.87 -4.43
N VAL A 206 -28.56 -7.17 -5.73
CA VAL A 206 -27.47 -7.66 -6.59
C VAL A 206 -26.47 -6.53 -6.83
N ARG A 207 -26.97 -5.33 -7.17
CA ARG A 207 -26.13 -4.17 -7.47
C ARG A 207 -25.29 -3.75 -6.28
N VAL A 208 -25.87 -3.70 -5.08
CA VAL A 208 -25.16 -3.37 -3.82
C VAL A 208 -23.98 -4.31 -3.59
N GLU A 209 -24.16 -5.62 -3.73
CA GLU A 209 -23.07 -6.58 -3.53
C GLU A 209 -22.02 -6.53 -4.65
N ALA A 210 -22.42 -6.16 -5.87
CA ALA A 210 -21.49 -5.96 -6.97
C ALA A 210 -20.61 -4.72 -6.75
N PHE A 211 -21.18 -3.60 -6.28
CA PHE A 211 -20.40 -2.42 -5.89
C PHE A 211 -19.43 -2.72 -4.74
N LYS A 212 -19.84 -3.49 -3.73
CA LYS A 212 -18.95 -3.91 -2.63
C LYS A 212 -17.77 -4.74 -3.12
N LEU A 213 -18.02 -5.69 -4.03
CA LEU A 213 -16.95 -6.51 -4.61
C LEU A 213 -15.98 -5.66 -5.42
N ALA A 214 -16.49 -4.82 -6.32
CA ALA A 214 -15.66 -3.91 -7.11
C ALA A 214 -14.79 -3.00 -6.20
N ARG A 215 -15.36 -2.52 -5.08
CA ARG A 215 -14.64 -1.73 -4.10
C ARG A 215 -13.50 -2.51 -3.45
N LEU A 216 -13.75 -3.77 -3.06
CA LEU A 216 -12.74 -4.66 -2.47
C LEU A 216 -11.60 -4.99 -3.44
N LEU A 217 -11.93 -5.18 -4.72
CA LEU A 217 -10.95 -5.38 -5.78
C LEU A 217 -10.12 -4.12 -6.01
N ALA A 218 -10.72 -2.93 -5.90
CA ALA A 218 -10.03 -1.65 -6.07
C ALA A 218 -9.45 -1.06 -4.77
N MET A 219 -9.12 -1.85 -3.75
CA MET A 219 -8.68 -1.33 -2.44
C MET A 219 -7.28 -0.65 -2.44
N SER A 220 -6.58 -0.60 -3.57
CA SER A 220 -5.26 0.04 -3.72
C SER A 220 -5.06 0.54 -5.15
N GLY A 221 -4.18 1.55 -5.33
CA GLY A 221 -3.90 2.12 -6.66
C GLY A 221 -3.49 1.09 -7.73
N GLU A 222 -2.63 0.12 -7.38
CA GLU A 222 -2.22 -0.93 -8.32
C GLU A 222 -3.39 -1.81 -8.78
N ARG A 223 -4.16 -2.34 -7.81
CA ARG A 223 -5.35 -3.15 -8.11
C ARG A 223 -6.44 -2.37 -8.83
N CYS A 224 -6.64 -1.10 -8.48
CA CYS A 224 -7.55 -0.22 -9.22
C CYS A 224 -7.08 -0.08 -10.68
N SER A 225 -5.79 0.14 -10.92
CA SER A 225 -5.22 0.18 -12.27
C SER A 225 -5.42 -1.14 -13.03
N LYS A 226 -5.21 -2.31 -12.41
CA LYS A 226 -5.51 -3.63 -13.00
C LYS A 226 -7.00 -3.75 -13.37
N MET A 227 -7.91 -3.37 -12.47
CA MET A 227 -9.35 -3.42 -12.70
C MET A 227 -9.80 -2.46 -13.82
N MET A 228 -9.27 -1.24 -13.85
CA MET A 228 -9.59 -0.25 -14.88
C MET A 228 -9.10 -0.67 -16.27
N ARG A 229 -7.92 -1.32 -16.36
CA ARG A 229 -7.43 -1.88 -17.63
C ARG A 229 -8.37 -2.89 -18.26
N LEU A 230 -9.19 -3.59 -17.46
CA LEU A 230 -10.13 -4.59 -17.96
C LEU A 230 -11.46 -3.99 -18.45
N CYS A 231 -12.05 -3.04 -17.71
CA CYS A 231 -13.41 -2.53 -17.99
C CYS A 231 -13.63 -1.07 -17.51
N CYS A 232 -12.74 -0.12 -17.83
CA CYS A 232 -12.83 1.27 -17.35
C CYS A 232 -14.20 1.95 -17.60
N GLU A 233 -14.57 2.19 -18.86
CA GLU A 233 -15.81 2.94 -19.21
C GLU A 233 -17.08 2.29 -18.64
N PRO A 234 -17.30 0.95 -18.77
CA PRO A 234 -18.47 0.32 -18.19
C PRO A 234 -18.58 0.42 -16.67
N ILE A 235 -17.45 0.37 -15.94
CA ILE A 235 -17.45 0.56 -14.48
C ILE A 235 -17.88 1.98 -14.13
N VAL A 236 -17.31 2.98 -14.81
CA VAL A 236 -17.68 4.39 -14.57
C VAL A 236 -19.15 4.63 -14.89
N GLN A 237 -19.66 4.08 -16.01
CA GLN A 237 -21.08 4.17 -16.35
C GLN A 237 -21.97 3.56 -15.27
N ALA A 238 -21.61 2.40 -14.74
CA ALA A 238 -22.35 1.76 -13.66
C ALA A 238 -22.35 2.62 -12.38
N ILE A 239 -21.22 3.22 -12.01
CA ILE A 239 -21.11 4.16 -10.88
C ILE A 239 -22.05 5.35 -11.08
N ILE A 240 -22.01 6.01 -12.25
CA ILE A 240 -22.88 7.14 -12.57
C ILE A 240 -24.36 6.75 -12.46
N CYS A 241 -24.74 5.58 -13.01
CA CYS A 241 -26.10 5.04 -12.89
C CYS A 241 -26.49 4.73 -11.43
N GLY A 242 -25.55 4.26 -10.60
CA GLY A 242 -25.76 4.04 -9.17
C GLY A 242 -26.02 5.34 -8.41
N LEU A 243 -25.24 6.39 -8.71
CA LEU A 243 -25.39 7.72 -8.11
C LEU A 243 -26.68 8.43 -8.55
N ARG A 244 -27.12 8.24 -9.81
CA ARG A 244 -28.36 8.81 -10.36
C ARG A 244 -29.64 8.17 -9.80
N GLY A 245 -29.58 6.93 -9.30
CA GLY A 245 -30.74 6.15 -8.86
C GLY A 245 -31.59 6.81 -7.77
N CYS A 246 -31.06 7.83 -7.08
CA CYS A 246 -31.74 8.60 -6.05
C CYS A 246 -32.23 9.97 -6.58
N SER A 247 -33.08 10.01 -7.61
CA SER A 247 -33.82 11.25 -7.90
C SER A 247 -34.87 11.47 -6.82
N LEU A 248 -34.70 12.50 -5.99
CA LEU A 248 -35.60 12.82 -4.88
C LEU A 248 -36.94 13.37 -5.39
N SER A 249 -37.86 12.48 -5.75
CA SER A 249 -39.28 12.83 -5.92
C SER A 249 -40.08 12.38 -4.70
N GLY A 250 -40.05 13.21 -3.64
CA GLY A 250 -41.13 13.36 -2.64
C GLY A 250 -41.64 12.14 -1.85
N ARG A 251 -41.16 10.92 -2.07
CA ARG A 251 -41.55 9.72 -1.31
C ARG A 251 -40.36 9.18 -0.54
N GLN A 252 -40.67 8.69 0.66
CA GLN A 252 -39.77 8.02 1.58
C GLN A 252 -38.79 7.11 0.81
N ILE A 253 -37.52 7.49 0.77
CA ILE A 253 -36.50 6.76 0.01
C ILE A 253 -36.38 5.36 0.62
N ALA A 254 -36.58 4.33 -0.22
CA ALA A 254 -36.41 2.94 0.22
C ALA A 254 -34.98 2.74 0.74
N LYS A 255 -34.82 2.05 1.88
CA LYS A 255 -33.51 1.79 2.52
C LYS A 255 -32.49 1.19 1.54
N ASP A 256 -32.96 0.39 0.58
CA ASP A 256 -32.12 -0.25 -0.43
C ASP A 256 -31.54 0.73 -1.46
N GLN A 257 -32.26 1.81 -1.79
CA GLN A 257 -31.77 2.89 -2.66
C GLN A 257 -30.65 3.69 -1.99
N ILE A 258 -30.78 3.96 -0.68
CA ILE A 258 -29.72 4.62 0.11
C ILE A 258 -28.46 3.74 0.14
N SER A 259 -28.62 2.43 0.41
CA SER A 259 -27.49 1.50 0.41
C SER A 259 -26.77 1.45 -0.94
N LEU A 260 -27.53 1.50 -2.05
CA LEU A 260 -26.98 1.52 -3.39
C LEU A 260 -26.18 2.79 -3.67
N LEU A 261 -26.73 3.96 -3.33
CA LEU A 261 -26.07 5.25 -3.46
C LEU A 261 -24.75 5.29 -2.68
N VAL A 262 -24.76 4.80 -1.44
CA VAL A 262 -23.58 4.76 -0.57
C VAL A 262 -22.49 3.86 -1.15
N GLU A 263 -22.81 2.66 -1.61
CA GLU A 263 -21.79 1.76 -2.18
C GLU A 263 -21.28 2.23 -3.54
N ALA A 264 -22.14 2.81 -4.39
CA ALA A 264 -21.70 3.45 -5.64
C ALA A 264 -20.78 4.66 -5.36
N GLY A 265 -21.13 5.50 -4.38
CA GLY A 265 -20.30 6.62 -3.93
C GLY A 265 -18.97 6.16 -3.35
N HIS A 266 -18.94 5.07 -2.59
CA HIS A 266 -17.70 4.50 -2.07
C HIS A 266 -16.82 3.90 -3.17
N LEU A 267 -17.39 3.25 -4.19
CA LEU A 267 -16.60 2.79 -5.34
C LEU A 267 -16.07 3.98 -6.15
N ALA A 268 -16.85 5.07 -6.28
CA ALA A 268 -16.44 6.28 -6.99
C ALA A 268 -15.19 6.95 -6.39
N LEU A 269 -14.82 6.63 -5.13
CA LEU A 269 -13.55 7.06 -4.52
C LEU A 269 -12.31 6.52 -5.23
N ILE A 270 -12.47 5.70 -6.27
CA ILE A 270 -11.38 5.34 -7.20
C ILE A 270 -10.76 6.56 -7.87
N THR A 271 -11.49 7.69 -7.96
CA THR A 271 -11.00 8.98 -8.51
C THR A 271 -9.84 9.59 -7.72
N ARG A 272 -9.47 9.02 -6.57
CA ARG A 272 -8.26 9.44 -5.86
C ARG A 272 -6.97 8.99 -6.58
N TRP A 273 -7.02 7.86 -7.30
CA TRP A 273 -5.85 7.27 -7.97
C TRP A 273 -5.79 7.72 -9.42
N ALA A 274 -4.61 8.06 -9.92
CA ALA A 274 -4.44 8.50 -11.31
C ALA A 274 -4.90 7.42 -12.32
N GLY A 275 -5.50 7.84 -13.44
CA GLY A 275 -5.93 6.95 -14.52
C GLY A 275 -6.92 7.58 -15.50
N GLU A 276 -7.28 6.85 -16.57
CA GLU A 276 -8.18 7.34 -17.63
C GLU A 276 -9.65 7.46 -17.17
N HIS A 277 -10.03 6.79 -16.08
CA HIS A 277 -11.40 6.81 -15.56
C HIS A 277 -11.92 8.22 -15.27
N HIS A 278 -11.06 9.18 -14.91
CA HIS A 278 -11.45 10.58 -14.73
C HIS A 278 -12.08 11.19 -15.98
N ILE A 279 -11.54 10.87 -17.17
CA ILE A 279 -12.05 11.36 -18.46
C ILE A 279 -13.48 10.86 -18.66
N TYR A 280 -13.73 9.58 -18.36
CA TYR A 280 -15.07 9.00 -18.46
C TYR A 280 -16.04 9.58 -17.43
N PHE A 281 -15.60 9.86 -16.20
CA PHE A 281 -16.44 10.51 -15.20
C PHE A 281 -16.93 11.88 -15.68
N TRP A 282 -16.03 12.70 -16.24
CA TRP A 282 -16.39 13.99 -16.83
C TRP A 282 -17.30 13.83 -18.04
N LYS A 283 -16.96 12.94 -18.98
CA LYS A 283 -17.75 12.65 -20.20
C LYS A 283 -19.18 12.21 -19.87
N LEU A 284 -19.37 11.46 -18.78
CA LEU A 284 -20.67 10.94 -18.35
C LEU A 284 -21.45 11.90 -17.43
N GLY A 285 -20.96 13.12 -17.22
CA GLY A 285 -21.67 14.19 -16.52
C GLY A 285 -21.74 14.00 -15.00
N ILE A 286 -20.65 13.57 -14.38
CA ILE A 286 -20.55 13.41 -12.91
C ILE A 286 -20.85 14.71 -12.16
N ASP A 287 -20.45 15.85 -12.71
CA ASP A 287 -20.72 17.20 -12.20
C ASP A 287 -22.21 17.41 -11.94
N ARG A 288 -23.05 17.09 -12.92
CA ARG A 288 -24.51 17.21 -12.83
C ARG A 288 -25.06 16.32 -11.72
N VAL A 289 -24.59 15.08 -11.66
CA VAL A 289 -25.03 14.09 -10.67
C VAL A 289 -24.69 14.54 -9.25
N LEU A 290 -23.45 14.98 -9.00
CA LEU A 290 -23.02 15.45 -7.68
C LEU A 290 -23.75 16.74 -7.27
N SER A 291 -23.96 17.69 -8.20
CA SER A 291 -24.74 18.89 -7.92
C SER A 291 -26.19 18.57 -7.55
N THR A 292 -26.84 17.64 -8.26
CA THR A 292 -28.21 17.23 -7.94
C THR A 292 -28.31 16.58 -6.56
N LEU A 293 -27.32 15.78 -6.15
CA LEU A 293 -27.29 15.18 -4.82
C LEU A 293 -27.19 16.23 -3.70
N LEU A 294 -26.44 17.32 -3.91
CA LEU A 294 -26.30 18.42 -2.95
C LEU A 294 -27.53 19.33 -2.87
N LEU A 295 -28.26 19.50 -3.97
CA LEU A 295 -29.44 20.38 -4.08
C LEU A 295 -30.76 19.70 -3.70
N SER A 296 -30.69 18.47 -3.20
CA SER A 296 -31.80 17.56 -2.91
C SER A 296 -32.87 18.07 -1.93
N LYS A 297 -32.56 19.08 -1.10
CA LYS A 297 -33.53 19.76 -0.22
C LYS A 297 -34.46 20.72 -0.95
N SER A 298 -34.08 21.22 -2.13
CA SER A 298 -34.92 22.14 -2.88
C SER A 298 -36.00 21.35 -3.64
N HIS A 299 -37.28 21.56 -3.32
CA HIS A 299 -38.43 20.97 -4.02
C HIS A 299 -38.54 21.35 -5.52
N LYS A 300 -37.54 22.03 -6.09
CA LYS A 300 -37.49 22.42 -7.49
C LYS A 300 -36.83 21.30 -8.27
N ALA A 301 -37.65 20.49 -8.93
CA ALA A 301 -37.24 19.34 -9.76
C ALA A 301 -36.38 19.70 -11.00
N GLN A 302 -35.94 20.96 -11.15
CA GLN A 302 -35.10 21.38 -12.27
C GLN A 302 -33.79 21.97 -11.76
N PRO A 303 -32.65 21.55 -12.36
CA PRO A 303 -31.36 22.17 -12.07
C PRO A 303 -31.41 23.66 -12.45
N PRO A 304 -30.79 24.54 -11.65
CA PRO A 304 -30.77 25.97 -11.93
C PRO A 304 -30.13 26.24 -13.31
N GLN A 305 -30.81 27.04 -14.14
CA GLN A 305 -30.36 27.42 -15.48
C GLN A 305 -29.39 28.61 -15.49
N HIS A 306 -29.09 29.19 -14.32
CA HIS A 306 -28.20 30.32 -14.15
C HIS A 306 -27.22 30.09 -12.98
N SER A 307 -26.10 30.80 -12.99
CA SER A 307 -25.13 30.79 -11.89
C SER A 307 -25.76 31.35 -10.61
N LEU A 308 -25.73 30.57 -9.54
CA LEU A 308 -26.24 30.97 -8.23
C LEU A 308 -25.21 31.80 -7.45
N SER A 309 -25.68 32.81 -6.73
CA SER A 309 -24.88 33.55 -5.75
C SER A 309 -24.58 32.68 -4.52
N LEU A 310 -23.54 33.02 -3.75
CA LEU A 310 -23.22 32.29 -2.51
C LEU A 310 -24.35 32.35 -1.48
N LYS A 311 -25.14 33.43 -1.47
CA LYS A 311 -26.31 33.57 -0.58
C LYS A 311 -27.43 32.61 -0.96
N GLU A 312 -27.70 32.45 -2.26
CA GLU A 312 -28.69 31.49 -2.76
C GLU A 312 -28.25 30.06 -2.51
N LEU A 313 -26.97 29.74 -2.74
CA LEU A 313 -26.41 28.42 -2.43
C LEU A 313 -26.59 28.06 -0.95
N ARG A 314 -26.22 28.98 -0.04
CA ARG A 314 -26.38 28.77 1.41
C ARG A 314 -27.83 28.47 1.81
N ALA A 315 -28.82 28.93 1.06
CA ALA A 315 -30.24 28.71 1.35
C ALA A 315 -30.78 27.36 0.85
N ILE A 316 -30.11 26.70 -0.10
CA ILE A 316 -30.64 25.53 -0.82
C ILE A 316 -29.80 24.25 -0.66
N THR A 317 -28.61 24.35 -0.05
CA THR A 317 -27.68 23.22 0.11
C THR A 317 -27.94 22.42 1.38
N ASP A 318 -27.84 21.09 1.28
CA ASP A 318 -27.78 20.19 2.44
C ASP A 318 -26.33 19.85 2.85
N GLU A 319 -26.15 19.32 4.06
CA GLU A 319 -24.96 18.58 4.44
C GLU A 319 -24.92 17.26 3.64
N GLY A 320 -24.44 17.34 2.39
CA GLY A 320 -24.33 16.18 1.52
C GLY A 320 -23.39 15.10 2.09
N PRO A 321 -23.51 13.84 1.60
CA PRO A 321 -22.59 12.77 1.96
C PRO A 321 -21.12 13.14 1.71
N ALA A 322 -20.24 12.79 2.67
CA ALA A 322 -18.81 13.12 2.62
C ALA A 322 -18.12 12.68 1.30
N PHE A 323 -18.53 11.54 0.73
CA PHE A 323 -17.94 11.01 -0.50
C PHE A 323 -18.11 11.96 -1.69
N ILE A 324 -19.10 12.86 -1.70
CA ILE A 324 -19.28 13.84 -2.79
C ILE A 324 -18.02 14.70 -2.92
N TRP A 325 -17.51 15.19 -1.79
CA TRP A 325 -16.33 16.04 -1.74
C TRP A 325 -15.06 15.27 -2.10
N ASP A 326 -14.95 14.02 -1.66
CA ASP A 326 -13.80 13.18 -2.02
C ASP A 326 -13.78 12.83 -3.52
N ILE A 327 -14.94 12.54 -4.11
CA ILE A 327 -15.08 12.26 -5.56
C ILE A 327 -14.65 13.48 -6.37
N ILE A 328 -15.24 14.65 -6.10
CA ILE A 328 -14.91 15.88 -6.85
C ILE A 328 -13.47 16.30 -6.58
N GLY A 329 -12.97 16.16 -5.35
CA GLY A 329 -11.58 16.42 -4.98
C GLY A 329 -10.60 15.57 -5.79
N GLY A 330 -10.89 14.27 -5.98
CA GLY A 330 -10.11 13.40 -6.86
C GLY A 330 -10.16 13.84 -8.32
N LEU A 331 -11.37 14.12 -8.83
CA LEU A 331 -11.59 14.50 -10.24
C LEU A 331 -10.89 15.82 -10.63
N VAL A 332 -10.97 16.85 -9.80
CA VAL A 332 -10.36 18.17 -10.09
C VAL A 332 -8.84 18.11 -10.02
N THR A 333 -8.31 17.23 -9.19
CA THR A 333 -6.87 17.01 -9.01
C THR A 333 -6.23 16.39 -10.26
N HIS A 334 -6.95 15.47 -10.90
CA HIS A 334 -6.53 14.78 -12.14
C HIS A 334 -7.11 15.43 -13.40
N CYS A 335 -7.68 16.63 -13.28
CA CYS A 335 -8.26 17.35 -14.41
C CYS A 335 -7.16 17.96 -15.30
N GLY A 336 -7.25 17.76 -16.61
CA GLY A 336 -6.28 18.30 -17.57
C GLY A 336 -6.31 19.83 -17.64
N GLU A 337 -5.18 20.45 -18.01
CA GLU A 337 -5.09 21.90 -18.17
C GLU A 337 -6.05 22.43 -19.26
N ASP A 338 -6.28 21.64 -20.29
CA ASP A 338 -7.14 21.95 -21.44
C ASP A 338 -8.63 21.69 -21.19
N PHE A 339 -9.01 21.25 -19.99
CA PHE A 339 -10.40 21.02 -19.66
C PHE A 339 -11.17 22.34 -19.66
N ASN A 340 -12.11 22.47 -20.60
CA ASN A 340 -13.01 23.61 -20.69
C ASN A 340 -14.45 23.19 -20.34
N PRO A 341 -14.96 23.56 -19.15
CA PRO A 341 -16.32 23.20 -18.74
C PRO A 341 -17.42 23.94 -19.50
N GLU A 342 -17.11 25.08 -20.13
CA GLU A 342 -18.08 25.87 -20.91
C GLU A 342 -18.51 25.14 -22.18
N MET A 343 -17.58 24.40 -22.84
CA MET A 343 -17.90 23.64 -24.05
C MET A 343 -18.88 22.47 -23.80
N ASN A 344 -19.00 22.02 -22.55
CA ASN A 344 -19.84 20.88 -22.16
C ASN A 344 -21.11 21.30 -21.38
N GLY A 345 -21.33 22.61 -21.20
CA GLY A 345 -22.41 23.14 -20.35
C GLY A 345 -22.33 22.65 -18.90
N SER A 346 -21.10 22.44 -18.41
CA SER A 346 -20.77 21.94 -17.07
C SER A 346 -20.32 23.04 -16.12
N ASP A 347 -20.11 24.25 -16.63
CA ASP A 347 -19.66 25.44 -15.92
C ASP A 347 -20.57 25.80 -14.74
N ILE A 348 -21.89 25.77 -14.95
CA ILE A 348 -22.89 26.06 -13.90
C ILE A 348 -22.79 25.04 -12.76
N PHE A 349 -22.75 23.75 -13.10
CA PHE A 349 -22.74 22.66 -12.11
C PHE A 349 -21.44 22.63 -11.31
N ILE A 350 -20.30 22.79 -11.99
CA ILE A 350 -18.99 22.90 -11.33
C ILE A 350 -18.94 24.15 -10.45
N GLY A 351 -19.49 25.28 -10.90
CA GLY A 351 -19.61 26.49 -10.10
C GLY A 351 -20.42 26.29 -8.81
N ILE A 352 -21.51 25.53 -8.88
CA ILE A 352 -22.31 25.13 -7.71
C ILE A 352 -21.46 24.28 -6.75
N LEU A 353 -20.81 23.22 -7.25
CA LEU A 353 -19.97 22.33 -6.43
C LEU A 353 -18.86 23.10 -5.71
N ILE A 354 -18.17 23.98 -6.42
CA ILE A 354 -17.10 24.83 -5.87
C ILE A 354 -17.67 25.78 -4.81
N GLY A 355 -18.79 26.46 -5.10
CA GLY A 355 -19.42 27.39 -4.17
C GLY A 355 -19.86 26.71 -2.88
N CYS A 356 -20.51 25.54 -2.97
CA CYS A 356 -20.92 24.75 -1.83
C CYS A 356 -19.71 24.28 -1.00
N ALA A 357 -18.66 23.75 -1.64
CA ALA A 357 -17.45 23.31 -0.94
C ALA A 357 -16.80 24.47 -0.17
N CYS A 358 -16.71 25.66 -0.78
CA CYS A 358 -16.16 26.86 -0.15
C CYS A 358 -17.00 27.30 1.06
N LEU A 359 -18.33 27.28 0.95
CA LEU A 359 -19.22 27.62 2.06
C LEU A 359 -19.07 26.66 3.24
N THR A 360 -19.10 25.35 2.97
CA THR A 360 -18.89 24.31 3.99
C THR A 360 -17.54 24.48 4.67
N PHE A 361 -16.47 24.73 3.92
CA PHE A 361 -15.14 25.00 4.47
C PHE A 361 -15.12 26.25 5.37
N VAL A 362 -15.73 27.37 4.96
CA VAL A 362 -15.74 28.60 5.76
C VAL A 362 -16.56 28.43 7.04
N ASP A 363 -17.68 27.73 6.98
CA ASP A 363 -18.51 27.46 8.15
C ASP A 363 -17.74 26.58 9.18
N LEU A 364 -16.92 25.62 8.73
CA LEU A 364 -16.06 24.82 9.61
C LEU A 364 -14.90 25.61 10.20
N VAL A 365 -14.25 26.46 9.40
CA VAL A 365 -13.23 27.37 9.90
C VAL A 365 -13.83 28.29 10.97
N HIS A 366 -15.04 28.78 10.75
CA HIS A 366 -15.77 29.56 11.75
C HIS A 366 -16.05 28.75 13.03
N GLN A 367 -16.61 27.54 12.92
CA GLN A 367 -16.87 26.67 14.07
C GLN A 367 -15.59 26.36 14.85
N SER A 368 -14.50 26.01 14.15
CA SER A 368 -13.20 25.73 14.77
C SER A 368 -12.54 26.93 15.46
N SER A 369 -12.97 28.16 15.10
CA SER A 369 -12.53 29.39 15.79
C SER A 369 -13.27 29.61 17.12
N GLN A 370 -14.40 28.94 17.36
CA GLN A 370 -15.13 28.99 18.62
C GLN A 370 -14.59 27.92 19.59
N ILE A 371 -14.25 28.31 20.82
CA ILE A 371 -13.39 27.53 21.76
C ILE A 371 -14.10 26.31 22.39
N TYR A 372 -15.38 26.07 22.15
CA TYR A 372 -16.15 25.02 22.81
C TYR A 372 -17.07 24.28 21.85
N GLN A 373 -16.63 23.11 21.37
CA GLN A 373 -17.53 22.01 21.02
C GLN A 373 -16.75 20.70 20.93
N ASP A 374 -17.27 19.65 21.59
CA ASP A 374 -16.86 18.26 21.35
C ASP A 374 -17.18 17.93 19.88
N ALA A 375 -16.15 17.94 19.04
CA ALA A 375 -16.26 17.61 17.63
C ALA A 375 -16.56 16.12 17.48
N ALA A 376 -17.84 15.76 17.40
CA ALA A 376 -18.24 14.50 16.81
C ALA A 376 -17.67 14.44 15.39
N ASN A 377 -16.88 13.41 15.06
CA ASN A 377 -16.28 13.09 13.76
C ASN A 377 -16.93 13.85 12.57
N ASN A 378 -16.45 15.05 12.23
CA ASN A 378 -17.03 15.83 11.13
C ASN A 378 -16.40 15.40 9.79
N ILE A 379 -16.71 14.15 9.40
CA ILE A 379 -16.12 13.49 8.23
C ILE A 379 -16.42 14.27 6.96
N SER A 380 -17.67 14.75 6.80
CA SER A 380 -18.06 15.55 5.63
C SER A 380 -17.26 16.85 5.57
N GLY A 381 -17.04 17.51 6.71
CA GLY A 381 -16.25 18.73 6.75
C GLY A 381 -14.77 18.53 6.42
N ARG A 382 -14.19 17.40 6.82
CA ARG A 382 -12.81 17.03 6.42
C ARG A 382 -12.72 16.84 4.91
N SER A 383 -13.61 16.07 4.32
CA SER A 383 -13.66 15.84 2.87
C SER A 383 -13.86 17.16 2.10
N ALA A 384 -14.78 18.03 2.56
CA ALA A 384 -15.01 19.34 1.95
C ALA A 384 -13.76 20.23 1.99
N SER A 385 -13.08 20.31 3.14
CA SER A 385 -11.87 21.13 3.30
C SER A 385 -10.74 20.67 2.37
N ARG A 386 -10.59 19.36 2.21
CA ARG A 386 -9.63 18.77 1.26
C ARG A 386 -10.03 19.08 -0.18
N ALA A 387 -11.31 18.93 -0.53
CA ALA A 387 -11.79 19.23 -1.86
C ALA A 387 -11.52 20.69 -2.24
N VAL A 388 -11.76 21.65 -1.33
CA VAL A 388 -11.44 23.07 -1.54
C VAL A 388 -9.95 23.26 -1.82
N LEU A 389 -9.09 22.64 -1.00
CA LEU A 389 -7.64 22.67 -1.21
C LEU A 389 -7.27 22.15 -2.61
N MET A 390 -7.79 20.97 -2.99
CA MET A 390 -7.55 20.37 -4.31
C MET A 390 -8.08 21.22 -5.47
N MET A 391 -9.23 21.87 -5.31
CA MET A 391 -9.80 22.76 -6.33
C MET A 391 -8.93 23.99 -6.56
N ILE A 392 -8.45 24.63 -5.48
CA ILE A 392 -7.61 25.84 -5.55
C ILE A 392 -6.28 25.57 -6.28
N TYR A 393 -5.76 24.35 -6.12
CA TYR A 393 -4.52 23.90 -6.73
C TYR A 393 -4.72 22.98 -7.94
N SER A 394 -5.95 22.92 -8.49
CA SER A 394 -6.26 22.09 -9.66
C SER A 394 -5.37 22.49 -10.85
N PRO A 395 -4.89 21.53 -11.67
CA PRO A 395 -4.20 21.85 -12.91
C PRO A 395 -5.10 22.60 -13.90
N CYS A 396 -6.42 22.41 -13.83
CA CYS A 396 -7.38 23.17 -14.63
C CYS A 396 -7.47 24.62 -14.13
N LYS A 397 -6.97 25.55 -14.95
CA LYS A 397 -6.92 26.98 -14.62
C LYS A 397 -8.30 27.58 -14.32
N TYR A 398 -9.35 27.12 -15.00
CA TYR A 398 -10.73 27.54 -14.76
C TYR A 398 -11.21 27.14 -13.36
N ILE A 399 -11.04 25.87 -12.98
CA ILE A 399 -11.48 25.37 -11.66
C ILE A 399 -10.71 26.10 -10.56
N ALA A 400 -9.39 26.23 -10.71
CA ALA A 400 -8.55 26.94 -9.76
C ALA A 400 -8.89 28.42 -9.62
N SER A 401 -9.21 29.13 -10.71
CA SER A 401 -9.60 30.55 -10.65
C SER A 401 -10.97 30.73 -10.00
N GLN A 402 -11.96 29.89 -10.37
CA GLN A 402 -13.30 29.90 -9.78
C GLN A 402 -13.27 29.59 -8.28
N ALA A 403 -12.52 28.56 -7.87
CA ALA A 403 -12.38 28.21 -6.46
C ALA A 403 -11.76 29.33 -5.63
N ARG A 404 -10.69 29.97 -6.13
CA ARG A 404 -10.09 31.13 -5.46
C ARG A 404 -11.04 32.32 -5.37
N SER A 405 -11.81 32.59 -6.41
CA SER A 405 -12.79 33.67 -6.46
C SER A 405 -13.92 33.45 -5.44
N LYS A 406 -14.56 32.27 -5.47
CA LYS A 406 -15.66 31.90 -4.57
C LYS A 406 -15.21 31.80 -3.11
N LEU A 407 -14.03 31.24 -2.84
CA LEU A 407 -13.48 31.22 -1.49
C LEU A 407 -13.20 32.63 -0.98
N SER A 408 -12.61 33.49 -1.80
CA SER A 408 -12.38 34.90 -1.46
C SER A 408 -13.69 35.61 -1.11
N GLU A 409 -14.74 35.41 -1.90
CA GLU A 409 -16.08 35.96 -1.67
C GLU A 409 -16.69 35.44 -0.35
N ALA A 410 -16.61 34.14 -0.08
CA ALA A 410 -17.11 33.53 1.15
C ALA A 410 -16.40 34.03 2.42
N LEU A 411 -15.10 34.35 2.31
CA LEU A 411 -14.28 34.83 3.43
C LEU A 411 -14.38 36.34 3.70
N LYS A 412 -15.00 37.14 2.82
CA LYS A 412 -15.08 38.61 2.96
C LYS A 412 -15.61 39.10 4.34
N PRO A 413 -16.63 38.49 4.97
CA PRO A 413 -17.20 39.04 6.20
C PRO A 413 -16.22 39.05 7.39
N GLU A 414 -15.52 37.93 7.63
CA GLU A 414 -14.77 37.69 8.89
C GLU A 414 -13.40 37.04 8.66
N GLY A 415 -12.95 36.92 7.41
CA GLY A 415 -11.83 36.07 7.03
C GLY A 415 -10.50 36.39 7.74
N LYS A 416 -10.23 37.66 8.06
CA LYS A 416 -9.02 38.05 8.83
C LYS A 416 -9.08 37.57 10.29
N ARG A 417 -10.26 37.66 10.92
CA ARG A 417 -10.46 37.20 12.30
C ARG A 417 -10.28 35.69 12.40
N TYR A 418 -10.87 34.95 11.46
CA TYR A 418 -10.70 33.50 11.37
C TYR A 418 -9.24 33.12 11.15
N LEU A 419 -8.56 33.76 10.20
CA LEU A 419 -7.14 33.50 9.94
C LEU A 419 -6.28 33.72 11.19
N LYS A 420 -6.49 34.82 11.91
CA LYS A 420 -5.79 35.09 13.17
C LYS A 420 -6.01 33.96 14.19
N SER A 421 -7.26 33.49 14.35
CA SER A 421 -7.56 32.38 15.26
C SER A 421 -6.87 31.07 14.86
N LEU A 422 -6.77 30.75 13.56
CA LEU A 422 -6.07 29.55 13.10
C LEU A 422 -4.56 29.66 13.36
N MET A 423 -4.00 30.84 13.11
CA MET A 423 -2.59 31.16 13.35
C MET A 423 -2.24 31.06 14.85
N ASP A 424 -3.05 31.67 15.72
CA ASP A 424 -2.86 31.61 17.18
C ASP A 424 -2.92 30.16 17.69
N TYR A 425 -3.83 29.35 17.14
CA TYR A 425 -3.92 27.93 17.50
C TYR A 425 -2.72 27.11 17.02
N LEU A 426 -2.26 27.31 15.78
CA LEU A 426 -1.06 26.62 15.28
C LEU A 426 0.20 27.01 16.05
N CYS A 427 0.33 28.28 16.46
CA CYS A 427 1.40 28.71 17.37
C CYS A 427 1.34 27.98 18.72
N TYR A 428 0.16 27.94 19.35
CA TYR A 428 -0.07 27.23 20.61
C TYR A 428 0.28 25.73 20.51
N VAL A 429 -0.13 25.11 19.42
CA VAL A 429 0.12 23.69 19.15
C VAL A 429 1.62 23.43 18.96
N SER A 430 2.33 24.35 18.31
CA SER A 430 3.77 24.23 18.05
C SER A 430 4.63 24.43 19.31
N SER A 431 4.11 25.08 20.35
CA SER A 431 4.82 25.35 21.62
C SER A 431 4.59 24.30 22.71
N ARG A 432 3.84 23.22 22.45
CA ARG A 432 3.59 22.15 23.43
C ARG A 432 4.67 21.08 23.37
N ASP A 433 5.24 20.72 24.52
CA ASP A 433 6.24 19.64 24.66
C ASP A 433 5.64 18.25 24.40
N GLU A 434 4.41 17.99 24.86
CA GLU A 434 3.67 16.76 24.57
C GLU A 434 2.43 17.05 23.72
N PHE A 435 2.39 16.45 22.54
CA PHE A 435 1.17 16.43 21.74
C PHE A 435 0.24 15.34 22.29
N GLY A 436 -0.85 15.75 22.93
CA GLY A 436 -2.01 14.88 23.08
C GLY A 436 -2.56 14.43 21.72
N ARG A 437 -3.53 13.49 21.71
CA ARG A 437 -4.24 13.05 20.50
C ARG A 437 -4.52 14.24 19.58
N THR A 438 -4.09 14.12 18.32
CA THR A 438 -4.23 15.18 17.32
C THR A 438 -5.71 15.53 17.15
N ASP A 439 -6.04 16.78 17.45
CA ASP A 439 -7.40 17.32 17.44
C ASP A 439 -7.85 17.60 15.99
N GLU A 440 -9.12 17.41 15.65
CA GLU A 440 -9.69 17.77 14.34
C GLU A 440 -9.41 19.25 14.02
N ARG A 441 -9.29 20.08 15.06
CA ARG A 441 -8.90 21.49 14.95
C ARG A 441 -7.51 21.72 14.34
N THR A 442 -6.53 20.84 14.60
CA THR A 442 -5.19 20.91 13.98
C THR A 442 -5.29 20.71 12.47
N PHE A 443 -6.09 19.74 12.04
CA PHE A 443 -6.35 19.48 10.63
C PHE A 443 -6.98 20.69 9.93
N PHE A 444 -8.06 21.25 10.49
CA PHE A 444 -8.71 22.42 9.90
C PHE A 444 -7.81 23.65 9.89
N SER A 445 -6.96 23.82 10.91
CA SER A 445 -6.02 24.95 10.98
C SER A 445 -4.95 24.87 9.90
N ILE A 446 -4.34 23.70 9.68
CA ILE A 446 -3.28 23.55 8.66
C ILE A 446 -3.82 23.62 7.24
N VAL A 447 -4.95 22.95 6.96
CA VAL A 447 -5.63 23.03 5.66
C VAL A 447 -6.12 24.46 5.43
N GLY A 448 -6.67 25.08 6.47
CA GLY A 448 -7.12 26.46 6.46
C GLY A 448 -5.99 27.41 6.06
N LEU A 449 -4.90 27.43 6.83
CA LEU A 449 -3.74 28.28 6.56
C LEU A 449 -3.19 28.08 5.13
N THR A 450 -3.16 26.83 4.65
CA THR A 450 -2.73 26.50 3.28
C THR A 450 -3.66 27.11 2.22
N CYS A 451 -4.98 27.02 2.39
CA CYS A 451 -5.97 27.64 1.50
C CYS A 451 -5.86 29.18 1.51
N TYR A 452 -5.72 29.78 2.69
CA TYR A 452 -5.57 31.24 2.85
C TYR A 452 -4.29 31.77 2.19
N SER A 453 -3.21 31.00 2.21
CA SER A 453 -1.92 31.37 1.63
C SER A 453 -1.99 31.60 0.12
N VAL A 454 -2.97 31.01 -0.58
CA VAL A 454 -3.15 31.21 -2.02
C VAL A 454 -3.84 32.53 -2.34
N LEU A 455 -4.67 33.05 -1.44
CA LEU A 455 -5.49 34.23 -1.70
C LEU A 455 -4.64 35.50 -1.51
N PRO A 456 -4.45 36.35 -2.54
CA PRO A 456 -3.53 37.49 -2.46
C PRO A 456 -3.77 38.43 -1.26
N GLN A 457 -5.03 38.71 -0.95
CA GLN A 457 -5.43 39.60 0.15
C GLN A 457 -5.07 39.08 1.56
N TYR A 458 -4.98 37.76 1.72
CA TYR A 458 -4.64 37.13 3.01
C TYR A 458 -3.18 36.68 3.05
N ARG A 459 -2.61 36.28 1.92
CA ARG A 459 -1.20 35.89 1.79
C ARG A 459 -0.25 36.94 2.35
N LYS A 460 -0.45 38.22 2.00
CA LYS A 460 0.36 39.33 2.53
C LYS A 460 0.30 39.39 4.07
N TYR A 461 -0.89 39.16 4.63
CA TYR A 461 -1.10 39.13 6.08
C TYR A 461 -0.39 37.94 6.74
N VAL A 462 -0.45 36.74 6.14
CA VAL A 462 0.26 35.54 6.62
C VAL A 462 1.78 35.77 6.61
N LEU A 463 2.33 36.32 5.53
CA LEU A 463 3.76 36.63 5.41
C LEU A 463 4.22 37.69 6.42
N GLN A 464 3.38 38.70 6.70
CA GLN A 464 3.67 39.75 7.68
C GLN A 464 3.55 39.27 9.13
N SER A 465 2.79 38.19 9.37
CA SER A 465 2.52 37.65 10.72
C SER A 465 3.34 36.38 10.99
N ASP A 466 4.58 36.32 10.47
CA ASP A 466 5.52 35.22 10.68
C ASP A 466 4.99 33.81 10.31
N GLY A 467 4.07 33.71 9.34
CA GLY A 467 3.45 32.44 8.95
C GLY A 467 4.44 31.35 8.49
N ILE A 468 5.57 31.74 7.88
CA ILE A 468 6.65 30.80 7.51
C ILE A 468 7.29 30.19 8.77
N LYS A 469 7.63 31.04 9.75
CA LYS A 469 8.25 30.62 11.03
C LYS A 469 7.33 29.68 11.80
N MET A 470 6.03 29.99 11.83
CA MET A 470 5.00 29.13 12.43
C MET A 470 4.92 27.75 11.75
N LEU A 471 4.86 27.70 10.41
CA LEU A 471 4.78 26.43 9.69
C LEU A 471 6.04 25.58 9.89
N LEU A 472 7.22 26.20 9.92
CA LEU A 472 8.48 25.50 10.24
C LEU A 472 8.45 24.89 11.65
N ALA A 473 7.99 25.64 12.66
CA ALA A 473 7.85 25.14 14.02
C ALA A 473 6.83 23.99 14.10
N PHE A 474 5.70 24.11 13.41
CA PHE A 474 4.68 23.07 13.33
C PHE A 474 5.22 21.78 12.68
N ILE A 475 5.91 21.89 11.55
CA ILE A 475 6.51 20.73 10.85
C ILE A 475 7.57 20.07 11.72
N LYS A 476 8.45 20.86 12.37
CA LYS A 476 9.46 20.33 13.30
C LYS A 476 8.81 19.51 14.40
N GLN A 477 7.74 20.03 15.01
CA GLN A 477 7.02 19.32 16.07
C GLN A 477 6.31 18.07 15.54
N CYS A 478 5.74 18.13 14.33
CA CYS A 478 5.15 16.96 13.67
C CYS A 478 6.18 15.86 13.36
N LEU A 479 7.44 16.21 13.13
CA LEU A 479 8.49 15.23 12.83
C LEU A 479 9.18 14.66 14.08
N LYS A 480 9.01 15.29 15.25
CA LYS A 480 9.57 14.79 16.53
C LYS A 480 8.72 13.68 17.16
N ASN A 481 7.39 13.75 17.04
CA ASN A 481 6.50 12.88 17.82
C ASN A 481 5.96 11.67 17.03
N ASP A 482 6.65 11.20 15.97
CA ASP A 482 6.27 10.06 15.10
C ASP A 482 4.74 9.90 14.94
N PHE A 483 4.11 10.88 14.26
CA PHE A 483 2.65 10.90 14.11
C PHE A 483 2.18 9.80 13.15
N HIS A 484 1.85 8.62 13.69
CA HIS A 484 1.11 7.60 12.95
C HIS A 484 -0.40 7.91 12.98
N LEU A 485 -0.89 8.71 12.03
CA LEU A 485 -2.31 9.02 11.90
C LEU A 485 -3.02 8.06 10.94
N GLY A 486 -3.22 6.81 11.39
CA GLY A 486 -4.03 5.82 10.65
C GLY A 486 -5.50 6.21 10.44
N ARG A 487 -5.99 7.35 10.99
CA ARG A 487 -7.40 7.78 10.99
C ARG A 487 -7.74 8.99 10.10
N LEU A 488 -6.76 9.66 9.48
CA LEU A 488 -6.96 10.88 8.67
C LEU A 488 -6.78 10.69 7.14
N SER A 489 -6.66 9.45 6.67
CA SER A 489 -6.50 9.11 5.24
C SER A 489 -7.62 9.66 4.34
N PHE A 490 -7.40 9.76 3.02
CA PHE A 490 -8.35 10.27 2.00
C PHE A 490 -9.77 9.72 2.07
N ALA A 491 -9.96 8.55 2.68
CA ALA A 491 -11.26 7.94 2.78
C ALA A 491 -11.39 7.21 4.13
N PRO A 492 -11.66 7.93 5.23
CA PRO A 492 -11.89 7.31 6.53
C PRO A 492 -13.10 6.34 6.47
N ASN A 493 -14.05 6.57 5.55
CA ASN A 493 -15.19 5.68 5.29
C ASN A 493 -14.82 4.43 4.46
N SER A 494 -13.77 4.47 3.63
CA SER A 494 -13.26 3.26 2.98
C SER A 494 -12.58 2.33 4.00
N GLN A 495 -12.03 2.90 5.07
CA GLN A 495 -11.36 2.20 6.16
C GLN A 495 -12.29 1.73 7.29
N ASN A 496 -13.62 1.84 7.20
CA ASN A 496 -14.49 1.66 8.39
C ASN A 496 -15.50 0.49 8.38
N MET A 497 -15.34 -0.53 7.52
CA MET A 497 -16.04 -1.81 7.75
C MET A 497 -15.24 -3.06 7.40
N PHE A 498 -14.28 -2.97 6.47
CA PHE A 498 -13.51 -4.12 5.98
C PHE A 498 -12.06 -4.15 6.47
N SER A 499 -11.47 -3.01 6.84
CA SER A 499 -10.06 -2.89 7.23
C SER A 499 -9.68 -3.76 8.44
N SER A 500 -10.59 -3.92 9.41
CA SER A 500 -10.39 -4.81 10.56
C SER A 500 -10.46 -6.30 10.19
N TRP A 501 -10.89 -6.62 8.97
CA TRP A 501 -11.06 -7.98 8.47
C TRP A 501 -10.17 -8.28 7.26
N THR A 502 -9.43 -7.32 6.70
CA THR A 502 -8.52 -7.59 5.59
C THR A 502 -7.25 -8.30 6.07
N CYS A 503 -6.63 -9.07 5.18
CA CYS A 503 -5.33 -9.69 5.45
C CYS A 503 -4.44 -9.67 4.20
N CYS A 504 -3.13 -9.83 4.39
CA CYS A 504 -2.14 -9.88 3.29
C CYS A 504 -2.18 -8.64 2.38
N GLN A 505 -2.35 -7.46 2.98
CA GLN A 505 -2.40 -6.22 2.21
C GLN A 505 -0.98 -5.71 1.98
N THR A 506 -0.38 -6.13 0.87
CA THR A 506 0.95 -5.69 0.38
C THR A 506 0.84 -4.42 -0.48
N CYS A 507 -0.02 -3.48 -0.09
CA CYS A 507 -0.22 -2.27 -0.89
C CYS A 507 0.77 -1.20 -0.45
N ALA A 508 1.51 -0.63 -1.42
CA ALA A 508 2.23 0.62 -1.22
C ALA A 508 1.29 1.66 -0.60
N GLU A 509 1.76 2.38 0.41
CA GLU A 509 0.97 3.38 1.12
C GLU A 509 0.37 4.40 0.12
N ASP A 510 -0.91 4.77 0.33
CA ASP A 510 -1.56 5.82 -0.45
C ASP A 510 -0.72 7.11 -0.41
N TRP A 511 -0.85 7.93 -1.46
CA TRP A 511 -0.07 9.18 -1.63
C TRP A 511 -0.04 10.09 -0.39
N ASP A 512 -1.13 10.11 0.39
CA ASP A 512 -1.34 10.94 1.57
C ASP A 512 -1.15 10.22 2.92
N GLY A 513 -0.95 8.89 2.92
CA GLY A 513 -0.91 7.93 4.04
C GLY A 513 -0.98 8.46 5.49
N GLY A 514 -0.10 7.98 6.37
CA GLY A 514 -0.14 8.31 7.81
C GLY A 514 0.35 9.72 8.15
N GLY A 515 1.06 10.38 7.23
CA GLY A 515 1.74 11.67 7.44
C GLY A 515 1.01 12.90 6.90
N ILE A 516 -0.32 12.85 6.78
CA ILE A 516 -1.10 13.86 6.05
C ILE A 516 -0.99 15.30 6.59
N LEU A 517 -0.81 15.48 7.91
CA LEU A 517 -0.65 16.82 8.49
C LEU A 517 0.69 17.45 8.11
N VAL A 518 1.76 16.65 8.11
CA VAL A 518 3.08 17.07 7.64
C VAL A 518 2.99 17.43 6.15
N LEU A 519 2.26 16.64 5.35
CA LEU A 519 2.05 16.91 3.94
C LEU A 519 1.41 18.28 3.70
N PHE A 520 0.32 18.60 4.40
CA PHE A 520 -0.31 19.92 4.28
C PHE A 520 0.57 21.05 4.83
N GLY A 521 1.35 20.80 5.88
CA GLY A 521 2.34 21.76 6.37
C GLY A 521 3.42 22.08 5.34
N LEU A 522 4.04 21.06 4.75
CA LEU A 522 5.03 21.22 3.68
C LEU A 522 4.43 21.92 2.45
N TRP A 523 3.19 21.59 2.11
CA TRP A 523 2.47 22.26 1.02
C TRP A 523 2.28 23.75 1.31
N GLY A 524 1.68 24.11 2.45
CA GLY A 524 1.49 25.51 2.83
C GLY A 524 2.81 26.29 2.88
N LEU A 525 3.87 25.67 3.39
CA LEU A 525 5.20 26.28 3.47
C LEU A 525 5.78 26.54 2.08
N ALA A 526 5.70 25.57 1.17
CA ALA A 526 6.19 25.71 -0.19
C ALA A 526 5.52 26.86 -0.93
N GLU A 527 4.23 27.03 -0.69
CA GLU A 527 3.42 28.07 -1.32
C GLU A 527 3.72 29.46 -0.76
N LEU A 528 4.03 29.56 0.53
CA LEU A 528 4.50 30.83 1.10
C LEU A 528 5.90 31.20 0.58
N ILE A 529 6.82 30.25 0.50
CA ILE A 529 8.19 30.46 -0.02
C ILE A 529 8.15 30.86 -1.51
N GLN A 530 7.36 30.16 -2.33
CA GLN A 530 7.21 30.51 -3.75
C GLN A 530 6.77 31.97 -3.95
N ASN A 531 5.92 32.48 -3.06
CA ASN A 531 5.28 33.77 -3.19
C ASN A 531 5.91 34.88 -2.32
N SER A 532 6.94 34.60 -1.53
CA SER A 532 7.69 35.62 -0.78
C SER A 532 8.64 36.45 -1.65
N GLY A 533 8.82 36.06 -2.92
CA GLY A 533 9.71 36.70 -3.88
C GLY A 533 11.20 36.52 -3.54
N PRO A 534 12.11 36.92 -4.45
CA PRO A 534 13.56 36.89 -4.21
C PRO A 534 14.04 37.94 -3.19
N MET A 535 13.14 38.65 -2.49
CA MET A 535 13.45 39.75 -1.57
C MET A 535 13.84 39.31 -0.14
N ARG A 536 13.90 38.00 0.14
CA ARG A 536 14.55 37.50 1.36
C ARG A 536 15.65 36.55 0.93
N ASN A 537 16.90 36.89 1.24
CA ASN A 537 17.97 35.90 1.13
C ASN A 537 17.57 34.73 2.05
N HIS A 538 17.85 33.47 1.67
CA HIS A 538 17.57 32.29 2.51
C HIS A 538 17.97 32.45 4.00
N PRO A 539 19.08 33.14 4.34
CA PRO A 539 19.43 33.47 5.72
C PRO A 539 18.40 34.31 6.49
N ASP A 540 17.65 35.20 5.84
CA ASP A 540 16.64 36.07 6.47
C ASP A 540 15.39 35.29 6.90
N LEU A 541 15.09 34.15 6.27
CA LEU A 541 13.98 33.26 6.64
C LEU A 541 14.22 32.59 8.00
N PHE A 542 15.48 32.30 8.32
CA PHE A 542 15.92 31.66 9.56
C PHE A 542 16.54 32.65 10.56
N CYS A 543 16.50 33.95 10.27
CA CYS A 543 17.05 35.00 11.15
C CYS A 543 16.12 35.32 12.34
N GLY A 544 16.68 35.36 13.55
CA GLY A 544 16.00 35.54 14.85
C GLY A 544 16.25 34.38 15.82
N GLN A 545 15.64 34.41 17.02
CA GLN A 545 15.63 33.28 17.98
C GLN A 545 14.79 32.10 17.44
N MET A 546 15.25 31.46 16.37
CA MET A 546 14.72 30.18 15.92
C MET A 546 15.70 29.09 16.38
N GLU A 547 15.21 28.06 17.07
CA GLU A 547 16.00 26.87 17.43
C GLU A 547 16.32 25.96 16.22
N TYR A 548 16.23 26.45 14.99
CA TYR A 548 16.28 25.63 13.79
C TYR A 548 17.03 26.35 12.67
N THR A 549 18.20 25.83 12.30
CA THR A 549 19.03 26.40 11.23
C THR A 549 18.58 25.93 9.85
N GLU A 550 18.93 26.67 8.81
CA GLU A 550 18.66 26.29 7.42
C GLU A 550 19.21 24.89 7.08
N ALA A 551 20.44 24.60 7.53
CA ALA A 551 21.07 23.29 7.34
C ALA A 551 20.30 22.15 8.03
N GLN A 552 19.81 22.37 9.25
CA GLN A 552 18.99 21.38 9.96
C GLN A 552 17.67 21.10 9.23
N PHE A 553 17.06 22.13 8.63
CA PHE A 553 15.85 21.97 7.83
C PHE A 553 16.09 21.19 6.54
N ILE A 554 17.13 21.55 5.80
CA ILE A 554 17.51 20.86 4.56
C ILE A 554 17.77 19.37 4.84
N ASN A 555 18.55 19.06 5.88
CA ASN A 555 18.82 17.67 6.27
C ASN A 555 17.52 16.91 6.58
N LYS A 556 16.57 17.54 7.29
CA LYS A 556 15.29 16.90 7.60
C LYS A 556 14.42 16.69 6.35
N LEU A 557 14.41 17.62 5.40
CA LEU A 557 13.72 17.43 4.12
C LEU A 557 14.36 16.29 3.30
N GLN A 558 15.69 16.17 3.30
CA GLN A 558 16.39 15.07 2.65
C GLN A 558 16.06 13.72 3.30
N GLU A 559 15.96 13.66 4.64
CA GLU A 559 15.45 12.47 5.36
C GLU A 559 14.03 12.11 4.92
N ILE A 560 13.13 13.10 4.79
CA ILE A 560 11.75 12.86 4.32
C ILE A 560 11.75 12.33 2.89
N CYS A 561 12.63 12.83 2.01
CA CYS A 561 12.77 12.31 0.65
C CYS A 561 13.27 10.87 0.60
N SER A 562 13.96 10.40 1.64
CA SER A 562 14.54 9.06 1.71
C SER A 562 13.49 7.95 1.94
N ASP A 563 13.92 6.70 1.76
CA ASP A 563 13.11 5.54 1.33
C ASP A 563 11.98 5.04 2.25
N THR A 564 11.67 5.74 3.35
CA THR A 564 10.66 5.34 4.34
C THR A 564 9.39 6.19 4.37
N SER A 565 9.36 7.36 3.72
CA SER A 565 8.18 8.25 3.76
C SER A 565 7.14 7.95 2.68
N ILE A 566 5.89 8.37 2.88
CA ILE A 566 4.83 8.30 1.85
C ILE A 566 5.18 9.12 0.61
N PRO A 567 4.76 8.71 -0.60
CA PRO A 567 5.10 9.39 -1.85
C PRO A 567 4.82 10.90 -1.86
N GLY A 568 3.67 11.33 -1.32
CA GLY A 568 3.31 12.75 -1.29
C GLY A 568 4.27 13.60 -0.46
N LEU A 569 4.75 13.10 0.68
CA LEU A 569 5.73 13.80 1.50
C LEU A 569 7.05 13.98 0.77
N ARG A 570 7.55 12.92 0.12
CA ARG A 570 8.80 12.96 -0.65
C ARG A 570 8.73 14.02 -1.75
N TRP A 571 7.62 14.08 -2.48
CA TRP A 571 7.44 15.04 -3.55
C TRP A 571 7.39 16.49 -3.06
N TYR A 572 6.69 16.77 -1.95
CA TYR A 572 6.65 18.13 -1.40
C TYR A 572 7.96 18.52 -0.70
N ALA A 573 8.67 17.57 -0.10
CA ALA A 573 10.02 17.79 0.41
C ALA A 573 11.01 18.12 -0.72
N ALA A 574 11.00 17.35 -1.82
CA ALA A 574 11.81 17.64 -3.00
C ALA A 574 11.44 18.98 -3.65
N TYR A 575 10.15 19.32 -3.69
CA TYR A 575 9.68 20.61 -4.18
C TYR A 575 10.22 21.77 -3.33
N LEU A 576 10.20 21.64 -2.00
CA LEU A 576 10.81 22.62 -1.09
C LEU A 576 12.33 22.72 -1.26
N LEU A 577 13.02 21.58 -1.34
CA LEU A 577 14.46 21.49 -1.58
C LEU A 577 14.89 22.21 -2.85
N SER A 578 14.04 22.24 -3.89
CA SER A 578 14.31 22.95 -5.15
C SER A 578 14.48 24.47 -4.98
N TYR A 579 13.91 25.06 -3.91
CA TYR A 579 14.13 26.46 -3.54
C TYR A 579 15.49 26.67 -2.87
N PHE A 580 16.10 25.63 -2.31
CA PHE A 580 17.43 25.65 -1.69
C PHE A 580 18.53 25.10 -2.63
N GLY A 581 18.24 24.98 -3.92
CA GLY A 581 19.19 24.52 -4.93
C GLY A 581 19.45 23.02 -4.95
N VAL A 582 18.64 22.21 -4.26
CA VAL A 582 18.72 20.74 -4.27
C VAL A 582 17.56 20.18 -5.10
N TYR A 583 17.88 19.45 -6.17
CA TYR A 583 16.89 18.92 -7.11
C TYR A 583 17.00 17.41 -7.20
N GLY A 584 15.97 16.68 -6.77
CA GLY A 584 15.93 15.23 -6.83
C GLY A 584 15.48 14.56 -5.53
N PHE A 585 15.70 13.26 -5.47
CA PHE A 585 15.30 12.40 -4.37
C PHE A 585 16.53 11.67 -3.83
N PRO A 586 17.16 12.20 -2.77
CA PRO A 586 18.21 11.48 -2.06
C PRO A 586 17.70 10.11 -1.59
N SER A 587 18.48 9.06 -1.88
CA SER A 587 18.17 7.68 -1.52
C SER A 587 19.42 6.97 -1.00
N ARG A 588 19.23 5.88 -0.26
CA ARG A 588 20.35 5.05 0.22
C ARG A 588 21.10 4.42 -0.95
N LEU A 589 20.37 3.92 -1.96
CA LEU A 589 20.96 3.41 -3.20
C LEU A 589 21.78 4.50 -3.91
N GLY A 590 21.23 5.70 -4.05
CA GLY A 590 21.91 6.82 -4.70
C GLY A 590 23.19 7.22 -3.99
N LYS A 591 23.21 7.15 -2.65
CA LYS A 591 24.44 7.36 -1.87
C LYS A 591 25.49 6.27 -2.15
N ARG A 592 25.09 4.99 -2.20
CA ARG A 592 26.00 3.87 -2.51
C ARG A 592 26.58 3.99 -3.91
N ILE A 593 25.72 4.13 -4.92
CA ILE A 593 26.12 4.22 -6.33
C ILE A 593 26.87 5.53 -6.62
N GLY A 594 26.50 6.62 -5.95
CA GLY A 594 27.19 7.91 -6.00
C GLY A 594 28.68 7.83 -5.65
N ASN A 595 29.10 6.86 -4.84
CA ASN A 595 30.53 6.65 -4.53
C ASN A 595 31.37 6.25 -5.76
N ALA A 596 30.74 5.75 -6.84
CA ALA A 596 31.44 5.48 -8.11
C ALA A 596 31.45 6.68 -9.05
N PHE A 597 30.79 7.79 -8.71
CA PHE A 597 30.75 8.96 -9.57
C PHE A 597 32.11 9.67 -9.59
N GLY A 598 32.71 9.77 -10.78
CA GLY A 598 34.01 10.42 -10.98
C GLY A 598 35.22 9.50 -10.79
N GLU A 599 35.00 8.30 -10.26
CA GLU A 599 36.03 7.25 -10.14
C GLU A 599 36.34 6.61 -11.51
N LYS A 600 37.57 6.13 -11.67
CA LYS A 600 38.00 5.45 -12.91
C LYS A 600 37.83 3.93 -12.81
N GLU A 601 37.68 3.43 -11.60
CA GLU A 601 37.51 2.04 -11.23
C GLU A 601 36.25 1.47 -11.87
N ASN A 602 36.40 0.44 -12.70
CA ASN A 602 35.32 -0.23 -13.44
C ASN A 602 34.58 0.67 -14.45
N ALA A 603 35.07 1.88 -14.74
CA ALA A 603 34.52 2.73 -15.80
C ALA A 603 34.78 2.11 -17.17
N ASP A 604 33.72 1.90 -17.94
CA ASP A 604 33.74 1.28 -19.27
C ASP A 604 33.57 2.30 -20.41
N MET A 605 33.20 3.55 -20.09
CA MET A 605 32.97 4.63 -21.03
C MET A 605 33.63 5.94 -20.58
N GLN A 606 33.96 6.82 -21.54
CA GLN A 606 34.49 8.15 -21.28
C GLN A 606 33.81 9.20 -22.16
N LEU A 607 33.29 10.27 -21.56
CA LEU A 607 32.74 11.43 -22.27
C LEU A 607 33.82 12.50 -22.42
N ILE A 608 34.16 12.86 -23.65
CA ILE A 608 35.20 13.84 -23.96
C ILE A 608 34.56 15.11 -24.49
N LEU A 609 34.80 16.24 -23.82
CA LEU A 609 34.33 17.56 -24.25
C LEU A 609 35.29 18.20 -25.24
N LYS A 610 34.80 19.19 -26.00
CA LYS A 610 35.61 19.92 -26.99
C LYS A 610 36.82 20.67 -26.39
N ASN A 611 36.74 21.05 -25.13
CA ASN A 611 37.85 21.69 -24.41
C ASN A 611 38.91 20.69 -23.91
N GLY A 612 38.75 19.38 -24.19
CA GLY A 612 39.67 18.32 -23.79
C GLY A 612 39.39 17.74 -22.39
N GLU A 613 38.45 18.30 -21.63
CA GLU A 613 38.02 17.70 -20.36
C GLU A 613 37.32 16.36 -20.62
N SER A 614 37.51 15.39 -19.73
CA SER A 614 36.93 14.06 -19.87
C SER A 614 36.33 13.54 -18.57
N LEU A 615 35.22 12.82 -18.68
CA LEU A 615 34.48 12.24 -17.55
C LEU A 615 34.36 10.73 -17.74
N SER A 616 34.86 9.97 -16.77
CA SER A 616 34.70 8.51 -16.72
C SER A 616 33.30 8.18 -16.24
N ILE A 617 32.64 7.27 -16.93
CA ILE A 617 31.24 6.90 -16.69
C ILE A 617 31.05 5.39 -16.86
N HIS A 618 30.00 4.89 -16.21
CA HIS A 618 29.57 3.51 -16.22
C HIS A 618 28.35 3.35 -17.12
N GLY A 619 28.51 2.61 -18.23
CA GLY A 619 27.49 2.40 -19.25
C GLY A 619 26.21 1.79 -18.69
N VAL A 620 26.33 0.83 -17.76
CA VAL A 620 25.16 0.24 -17.09
C VAL A 620 24.32 1.26 -16.33
N VAL A 621 24.94 2.21 -15.62
CA VAL A 621 24.23 3.25 -14.86
C VAL A 621 23.49 4.19 -15.83
N LEU A 622 24.16 4.60 -16.91
CA LEU A 622 23.52 5.41 -17.95
C LEU A 622 22.39 4.66 -18.65
N MET A 623 22.53 3.36 -18.90
CA MET A 623 21.51 2.57 -19.58
C MET A 623 20.20 2.59 -18.81
N VAL A 624 20.27 2.43 -17.49
CA VAL A 624 19.07 2.42 -16.67
C VAL A 624 18.53 3.83 -16.45
N GLN A 625 19.39 4.78 -16.08
CA GLN A 625 18.96 6.07 -15.54
C GLN A 625 18.88 7.18 -16.59
N CYS A 626 19.65 7.08 -17.68
CA CYS A 626 19.68 8.08 -18.75
C CYS A 626 20.00 7.47 -20.13
N PRO A 627 19.19 6.51 -20.64
CA PRO A 627 19.52 5.79 -21.88
C PRO A 627 19.64 6.70 -23.11
N SER A 628 19.00 7.87 -23.10
CA SER A 628 19.14 8.89 -24.15
C SER A 628 20.60 9.32 -24.37
N LEU A 629 21.43 9.33 -23.32
CA LEU A 629 22.85 9.68 -23.40
C LEU A 629 23.69 8.55 -24.00
N LEU A 630 23.20 7.30 -23.96
CA LEU A 630 23.80 6.16 -24.66
C LEU A 630 23.40 6.08 -26.13
N GLN A 631 22.17 6.46 -26.50
CA GLN A 631 21.69 6.39 -27.90
C GLN A 631 22.43 7.34 -28.85
N THR A 632 23.01 8.44 -28.33
CA THR A 632 23.97 9.28 -29.07
C THR A 632 25.29 8.56 -29.40
N VAL A 633 25.44 7.32 -28.95
CA VAL A 633 26.61 6.49 -29.15
C VAL A 633 26.21 5.31 -30.02
N GLU A 634 26.48 5.38 -31.33
CA GLU A 634 26.29 4.26 -32.25
C GLU A 634 26.94 3.00 -31.65
N LEU A 635 26.13 1.96 -31.40
CA LEU A 635 26.63 0.63 -31.09
C LEU A 635 27.06 0.01 -32.42
N PRO A 636 28.31 -0.48 -32.58
CA PRO A 636 28.66 -1.24 -33.76
C PRO A 636 27.81 -2.51 -33.72
N LEU A 637 26.78 -2.57 -34.57
CA LEU A 637 26.14 -3.83 -34.92
C LEU A 637 27.17 -4.59 -35.75
N ASP A 638 27.75 -5.62 -35.16
CA ASP A 638 28.62 -6.56 -35.85
C ASP A 638 27.84 -7.17 -37.03
N LYS A 639 28.13 -6.68 -38.23
CA LYS A 639 27.66 -7.30 -39.47
C LYS A 639 28.50 -8.53 -39.72
N GLY A 640 27.93 -9.68 -39.39
CA GLY A 640 28.13 -10.93 -40.12
C GLY A 640 29.42 -11.68 -39.81
N SER A 641 29.29 -12.69 -38.96
CA SER A 641 29.96 -13.98 -39.16
C SER A 641 29.22 -15.03 -38.36
N SER A 642 28.30 -15.71 -39.02
CA SER A 642 27.85 -17.02 -38.58
C SER A 642 29.05 -17.97 -38.64
N ASP A 643 29.63 -18.33 -37.51
CA ASP A 643 30.26 -19.64 -37.37
C ASP A 643 30.35 -20.08 -35.90
N SER A 644 29.98 -21.34 -35.72
CA SER A 644 29.81 -22.05 -34.47
C SER A 644 31.14 -22.38 -33.80
N SER A 645 31.50 -21.68 -32.72
CA SER A 645 32.35 -22.21 -31.64
C SER A 645 32.30 -21.33 -30.38
N SER A 646 31.34 -21.58 -29.49
CA SER A 646 31.03 -20.76 -28.31
C SER A 646 31.83 -21.12 -27.04
N VAL A 647 33.10 -21.53 -27.15
CA VAL A 647 33.91 -21.93 -25.98
C VAL A 647 35.27 -21.21 -25.88
N ARG A 648 35.54 -20.18 -26.69
CA ARG A 648 36.84 -19.46 -26.66
C ARG A 648 36.79 -17.94 -26.46
N GLN A 649 35.63 -17.33 -26.20
CA GLN A 649 35.50 -15.87 -26.08
C GLN A 649 35.36 -15.31 -24.66
N TYR A 650 35.71 -16.06 -23.61
CA TYR A 650 35.74 -15.53 -22.24
C TYR A 650 37.11 -14.97 -21.81
N THR A 651 38.14 -15.05 -22.67
CA THR A 651 39.54 -14.82 -22.24
C THR A 651 40.16 -13.49 -22.69
N GLU A 652 39.45 -12.61 -23.39
CA GLU A 652 40.05 -11.37 -23.95
C GLU A 652 39.39 -10.05 -23.51
N LEU A 653 38.53 -10.06 -22.48
CA LEU A 653 37.83 -8.85 -22.04
C LEU A 653 38.49 -8.10 -20.87
N THR A 654 39.79 -8.31 -20.62
CA THR A 654 40.45 -7.81 -19.40
C THR A 654 41.34 -6.58 -19.56
N ASN A 655 41.53 -5.97 -20.74
CA ASN A 655 42.39 -4.78 -20.84
C ASN A 655 42.05 -3.88 -22.04
N LYS A 656 41.20 -2.85 -21.82
CA LYS A 656 41.20 -1.52 -22.46
C LYS A 656 39.89 -0.79 -22.12
N PHE A 657 39.97 0.53 -21.87
CA PHE A 657 38.79 1.41 -21.81
C PHE A 657 37.93 1.19 -23.08
N LYS A 658 36.61 1.00 -22.94
CA LYS A 658 35.77 0.36 -23.97
C LYS A 658 34.98 1.30 -24.88
N LYS A 659 34.85 2.59 -24.59
CA LYS A 659 34.20 3.54 -25.54
C LYS A 659 34.48 5.00 -25.18
N GLU A 660 35.09 5.76 -26.09
CA GLU A 660 35.21 7.22 -26.01
C GLU A 660 34.07 7.88 -26.81
N VAL A 661 33.42 8.87 -26.20
CA VAL A 661 32.30 9.61 -26.82
C VAL A 661 32.64 11.09 -26.84
N HIS A 662 32.88 11.63 -28.03
CA HIS A 662 33.13 13.05 -28.21
C HIS A 662 31.82 13.83 -28.26
N LEU A 663 31.63 14.73 -27.29
CA LEU A 663 30.43 15.54 -27.17
C LEU A 663 30.54 16.83 -28.00
N SER A 664 29.38 17.33 -28.44
CA SER A 664 29.32 18.57 -29.25
C SER A 664 29.84 19.79 -28.49
N SER A 665 30.22 20.84 -29.24
CA SER A 665 30.67 22.12 -28.68
C SER A 665 29.64 22.85 -27.80
N HIS A 666 28.37 22.45 -27.86
CA HIS A 666 27.29 23.06 -27.09
C HIS A 666 27.15 22.45 -25.68
N VAL A 667 27.90 21.39 -25.39
CA VAL A 667 27.90 20.74 -24.07
C VAL A 667 29.00 21.36 -23.22
N HIS A 668 28.59 22.00 -22.12
CA HIS A 668 29.51 22.55 -21.13
C HIS A 668 29.77 21.54 -20.01
N HIS A 669 30.98 21.55 -19.46
CA HIS A 669 31.44 20.61 -18.44
C HIS A 669 30.58 20.63 -17.17
N LEU A 670 30.42 21.80 -16.55
CA LEU A 670 29.72 21.91 -15.26
C LEU A 670 28.24 21.46 -15.30
N PRO A 671 27.42 21.88 -16.29
CA PRO A 671 26.06 21.34 -16.44
C PRO A 671 26.00 19.83 -16.66
N LEU A 672 26.97 19.27 -17.41
CA LEU A 672 27.05 17.83 -17.64
C LEU A 672 27.39 17.07 -16.36
N VAL A 673 28.37 17.54 -15.58
CA VAL A 673 28.73 16.98 -14.28
C VAL A 673 27.51 16.95 -13.35
N LYS A 674 26.76 18.06 -13.29
CA LYS A 674 25.53 18.13 -12.46
C LYS A 674 24.41 17.23 -12.95
N LEU A 675 24.26 17.05 -14.25
CA LEU A 675 23.33 16.06 -14.80
C LEU A 675 23.73 14.64 -14.38
N LEU A 676 25.02 14.30 -14.47
CA LEU A 676 25.52 13.00 -14.07
C LEU A 676 25.42 12.77 -12.55
N GLU A 677 25.61 13.82 -11.74
CA GLU A 677 25.35 13.77 -10.30
C GLU A 677 23.92 13.26 -10.03
N PHE A 678 22.91 13.82 -10.73
CA PHE A 678 21.53 13.33 -10.62
C PHE A 678 21.37 11.87 -11.08
N VAL A 679 22.05 11.47 -12.14
CA VAL A 679 21.99 10.10 -12.67
C VAL A 679 22.54 9.06 -11.69
N TYR A 680 23.59 9.39 -10.94
CA TYR A 680 24.20 8.47 -9.98
C TYR A 680 23.57 8.56 -8.59
N LEU A 681 23.28 9.77 -8.10
CA LEU A 681 22.82 10.00 -6.74
C LEU A 681 21.29 10.05 -6.63
N GLY A 682 20.57 10.22 -7.74
CA GLY A 682 19.13 10.50 -7.77
C GLY A 682 18.78 11.96 -7.45
N TYR A 683 19.78 12.80 -7.14
CA TYR A 683 19.64 14.23 -6.91
C TYR A 683 20.91 15.01 -7.30
N LEU A 684 20.78 16.31 -7.50
CA LEU A 684 21.91 17.22 -7.75
C LEU A 684 21.77 18.49 -6.91
N GLN A 685 22.89 19.15 -6.62
CA GLN A 685 22.90 20.52 -6.10
C GLN A 685 23.37 21.52 -7.16
N ALA A 686 22.55 22.54 -7.48
CA ALA A 686 22.87 23.56 -8.48
C ALA A 686 22.31 24.95 -8.12
N GLY A 687 23.09 25.99 -8.43
CA GLY A 687 22.68 27.38 -8.33
C GLY A 687 21.76 27.82 -9.48
N GLU A 688 21.16 29.01 -9.33
CA GLU A 688 20.27 29.63 -10.31
C GLU A 688 20.93 29.84 -11.69
N ASP A 689 22.24 30.07 -11.70
CA ASP A 689 23.08 30.28 -12.89
C ASP A 689 23.08 29.06 -13.84
N LEU A 690 23.00 27.85 -13.30
CA LEU A 690 23.05 26.62 -14.08
C LEU A 690 21.67 26.15 -14.58
N LEU A 691 20.56 26.67 -14.02
CA LEU A 691 19.22 26.10 -14.27
C LEU A 691 18.79 26.13 -15.73
N LYS A 692 19.11 27.19 -16.47
CA LYS A 692 18.75 27.29 -17.90
C LYS A 692 19.39 26.15 -18.70
N SER A 693 20.66 25.88 -18.44
CA SER A 693 21.39 24.79 -19.10
C SER A 693 20.86 23.42 -18.66
N LEU A 694 20.66 23.20 -17.36
CA LEU A 694 20.15 21.95 -16.81
C LEU A 694 18.74 21.61 -17.31
N LYS A 695 17.84 22.60 -17.46
CA LYS A 695 16.51 22.40 -18.07
C LYS A 695 16.63 21.90 -19.51
N SER A 696 17.56 22.45 -20.28
CA SER A 696 17.83 21.99 -21.64
C SER A 696 18.32 20.53 -21.62
N PHE A 697 19.32 20.21 -20.79
CA PHE A 697 19.85 18.85 -20.67
C PHE A 697 18.79 17.84 -20.24
N ALA A 698 18.04 18.12 -19.17
CA ALA A 698 16.98 17.23 -18.68
C ALA A 698 15.90 16.99 -19.75
N LYS A 699 15.54 18.01 -20.53
CA LYS A 699 14.61 17.88 -21.66
C LYS A 699 15.15 16.98 -22.76
N HIS A 700 16.40 17.18 -23.19
CA HIS A 700 17.05 16.36 -24.23
C HIS A 700 17.23 14.91 -23.78
N CYS A 701 17.56 14.70 -22.50
CA CYS A 701 17.74 13.38 -21.90
C CYS A 701 16.43 12.68 -21.54
N LYS A 702 15.27 13.36 -21.72
CA LYS A 702 13.93 12.88 -21.36
C LYS A 702 13.75 12.60 -19.85
N LEU A 703 14.51 13.28 -19.00
CA LEU A 703 14.42 13.19 -17.54
C LEU A 703 13.27 14.07 -17.01
N GLN A 704 12.02 13.63 -17.21
CA GLN A 704 10.83 14.40 -16.84
C GLN A 704 10.76 14.78 -15.35
N PRO A 705 11.07 13.89 -14.39
CA PRO A 705 11.05 14.27 -12.97
C PRO A 705 12.00 15.42 -12.65
N LEU A 706 13.26 15.32 -13.12
CA LEU A 706 14.25 16.38 -12.95
C LEU A 706 13.79 17.68 -13.62
N LEU A 707 13.27 17.60 -14.84
CA LEU A 707 12.76 18.75 -15.57
C LEU A 707 11.65 19.47 -14.78
N GLN A 708 10.73 18.72 -14.17
CA GLN A 708 9.65 19.28 -13.35
C GLN A 708 10.19 20.03 -12.13
N MET A 709 11.16 19.45 -11.41
CA MET A 709 11.78 20.07 -10.24
C MET A 709 12.59 21.32 -10.61
N LEU A 710 13.33 21.30 -11.73
CA LEU A 710 14.08 22.46 -12.22
C LEU A 710 13.14 23.62 -12.63
N HIS A 711 11.94 23.32 -13.12
CA HIS A 711 10.92 24.34 -13.39
C HIS A 711 10.22 24.83 -12.12
N ARG A 712 10.46 24.19 -10.97
CA ARG A 712 9.69 24.39 -9.73
C ARG A 712 8.19 24.29 -10.01
N ASN A 713 7.82 23.28 -10.78
CA ASN A 713 6.43 22.94 -10.99
C ASN A 713 5.92 22.20 -9.76
N ARG A 714 4.73 22.57 -9.30
CA ARG A 714 4.06 21.89 -8.18
C ARG A 714 3.95 20.39 -8.46
N PRO A 715 4.16 19.52 -7.45
CA PRO A 715 3.88 18.10 -7.59
C PRO A 715 2.42 17.85 -7.95
N LYS A 716 2.17 16.93 -8.88
CA LYS A 716 0.80 16.46 -9.14
C LYS A 716 0.47 15.37 -8.14
N TRP A 717 -0.70 15.45 -7.52
CA TRP A 717 -1.16 14.44 -6.57
C TRP A 717 -1.28 13.07 -7.24
N GLY A 718 -0.91 12.00 -6.53
CA GLY A 718 -0.96 10.64 -7.06
C GLY A 718 0.02 10.37 -8.21
N MET A 719 0.98 11.26 -8.45
CA MET A 719 2.09 11.01 -9.38
C MET A 719 2.91 9.80 -8.90
N ALA A 720 3.49 9.01 -9.80
CA ALA A 720 4.37 7.93 -9.36
C ALA A 720 5.68 8.49 -8.77
N PHE A 721 6.24 7.82 -7.77
CA PHE A 721 7.54 8.19 -7.22
C PHE A 721 8.67 7.71 -8.16
N PRO A 722 9.57 8.59 -8.64
CA PRO A 722 10.67 8.24 -9.54
C PRO A 722 11.88 7.84 -8.70
N GLY A 723 11.82 6.68 -8.06
CA GLY A 723 12.92 6.15 -7.25
C GLY A 723 14.10 5.71 -8.11
N LEU A 724 15.31 5.80 -7.54
CA LEU A 724 16.48 5.15 -8.13
C LEU A 724 16.32 3.63 -7.98
N ASP A 725 16.27 2.93 -9.09
CA ASP A 725 16.17 1.47 -9.15
C ASP A 725 17.02 0.98 -10.33
N LEU A 726 18.04 0.18 -10.04
CA LEU A 726 18.94 -0.38 -11.02
C LEU A 726 18.55 -1.80 -11.44
N ALA A 727 17.47 -2.40 -10.92
CA ALA A 727 17.10 -3.78 -11.21
C ALA A 727 16.93 -4.07 -12.71
N LEU A 728 16.59 -3.06 -13.52
CA LEU A 728 16.56 -3.17 -14.99
C LEU A 728 17.92 -3.56 -15.61
N ALA A 729 19.03 -3.30 -14.93
CA ALA A 729 20.36 -3.74 -15.34
C ALA A 729 20.52 -5.27 -15.32
N LEU A 730 19.68 -6.01 -14.58
CA LEU A 730 19.73 -7.47 -14.52
C LEU A 730 19.03 -8.14 -15.72
N ASN A 731 18.34 -7.36 -16.56
CA ASN A 731 17.65 -7.86 -17.75
C ASN A 731 18.62 -8.08 -18.92
N SER A 732 18.09 -8.56 -20.06
CA SER A 732 18.87 -8.81 -21.29
C SER A 732 19.67 -7.61 -21.77
N ASP A 733 19.14 -6.40 -21.63
CA ASP A 733 19.81 -5.19 -22.11
C ASP A 733 21.03 -4.85 -21.24
N GLY A 734 20.90 -5.01 -19.92
CA GLY A 734 22.01 -4.80 -18.98
C GLY A 734 23.04 -5.92 -19.00
N HIS A 735 22.65 -7.15 -19.38
CA HIS A 735 23.60 -8.26 -19.55
C HIS A 735 24.79 -7.89 -20.48
N THR A 736 24.59 -7.01 -21.47
CA THR A 736 25.66 -6.54 -22.36
C THR A 736 26.79 -5.78 -21.64
N PHE A 737 26.50 -5.22 -20.47
CA PHE A 737 27.45 -4.53 -19.60
C PHE A 737 27.95 -5.41 -18.45
N SER A 738 27.45 -6.64 -18.31
CA SER A 738 27.89 -7.54 -17.24
C SER A 738 29.36 -7.92 -17.41
N ASP A 739 30.13 -7.80 -16.34
CA ASP A 739 31.57 -8.01 -16.29
C ASP A 739 31.99 -9.01 -15.21
N VAL A 740 31.02 -9.55 -14.47
CA VAL A 740 31.20 -10.61 -13.47
C VAL A 740 29.90 -11.39 -13.27
N ALA A 741 30.00 -12.64 -12.83
CA ALA A 741 28.87 -13.45 -12.40
C ALA A 741 29.04 -13.89 -10.94
N LEU A 742 27.97 -13.85 -10.15
CA LEU A 742 27.91 -14.43 -8.81
C LEU A 742 27.36 -15.85 -8.91
N GLU A 743 28.13 -16.83 -8.46
CA GLU A 743 27.78 -18.25 -8.44
C GLU A 743 27.24 -18.62 -7.05
N ALA A 744 26.03 -19.16 -6.99
CA ALA A 744 25.43 -19.67 -5.75
C ALA A 744 25.86 -21.11 -5.47
N GLU A 745 25.74 -21.52 -4.21
CA GLU A 745 25.96 -22.90 -3.81
C GLU A 745 24.87 -23.81 -4.41
N ALA A 746 25.29 -24.80 -5.20
CA ALA A 746 24.39 -25.70 -5.89
C ALA A 746 23.93 -26.84 -4.98
N ASN A 747 22.62 -27.07 -4.90
CA ASN A 747 22.07 -28.30 -4.35
C ASN A 747 22.02 -29.38 -5.43
N GLU A 748 22.40 -30.63 -5.10
CA GLU A 748 22.50 -31.77 -6.03
C GLU A 748 21.20 -32.05 -6.84
N ALA A 749 20.05 -31.54 -6.40
CA ALA A 749 18.74 -31.74 -7.02
C ALA A 749 18.31 -30.66 -8.03
N MET A 750 19.11 -29.60 -8.27
CA MET A 750 18.67 -28.47 -9.09
C MET A 750 19.03 -28.63 -10.57
N GLN A 751 18.01 -28.79 -11.44
CA GLN A 751 18.18 -28.63 -12.89
C GLN A 751 18.21 -27.13 -13.23
N TRP A 752 19.40 -26.61 -13.54
CA TRP A 752 19.61 -25.19 -13.79
C TRP A 752 20.17 -24.93 -15.19
N THR A 753 19.70 -23.86 -15.83
CA THR A 753 20.20 -23.39 -17.14
C THR A 753 20.25 -21.88 -17.18
N CYS A 754 21.36 -21.32 -17.69
CA CYS A 754 21.45 -19.89 -17.99
C CYS A 754 20.83 -19.57 -19.36
N LYS A 755 20.18 -18.41 -19.48
CA LYS A 755 19.72 -17.89 -20.78
C LYS A 755 20.84 -17.28 -21.61
N PHE A 756 21.97 -16.92 -20.98
CA PHE A 756 23.02 -16.11 -21.59
C PHE A 756 24.33 -16.85 -21.81
N CYS A 757 24.57 -17.96 -21.09
CA CYS A 757 25.80 -18.73 -21.19
C CYS A 757 25.55 -20.24 -21.06
N SER A 758 26.59 -21.04 -21.26
CA SER A 758 26.54 -22.51 -21.22
C SER A 758 26.87 -23.12 -19.86
N VAL A 759 27.11 -22.31 -18.83
CA VAL A 759 27.40 -22.80 -17.48
C VAL A 759 26.15 -23.47 -16.90
N LEU A 760 26.33 -24.56 -16.14
CA LEU A 760 25.26 -25.39 -15.57
C LEU A 760 25.14 -25.26 -14.04
N VAL A 761 25.86 -24.33 -13.45
CA VAL A 761 25.81 -24.01 -12.01
C VAL A 761 24.98 -22.73 -11.82
N PRO A 762 24.09 -22.66 -10.81
CA PRO A 762 23.27 -21.48 -10.56
C PRO A 762 24.10 -20.19 -10.39
N HIS A 763 23.92 -19.23 -11.28
CA HIS A 763 24.62 -17.94 -11.20
C HIS A 763 23.80 -16.77 -11.77
N MET A 764 24.16 -15.55 -11.35
CA MET A 764 23.60 -14.29 -11.87
C MET A 764 24.70 -13.43 -12.48
N HIS A 765 24.48 -12.96 -13.71
CA HIS A 765 25.31 -11.95 -14.35
C HIS A 765 25.06 -10.58 -13.71
N VAL A 766 26.11 -9.93 -13.23
CA VAL A 766 26.04 -8.66 -12.50
C VAL A 766 27.19 -7.72 -12.93
N HIS A 767 27.27 -6.55 -12.28
CA HIS A 767 28.17 -5.46 -12.65
C HIS A 767 29.10 -5.13 -11.49
N LYS A 768 30.43 -5.17 -11.72
CA LYS A 768 31.45 -4.90 -10.70
C LYS A 768 31.26 -3.53 -10.07
N VAL A 769 30.93 -2.49 -10.85
CA VAL A 769 30.68 -1.15 -10.32
C VAL A 769 29.58 -1.14 -9.24
N ILE A 770 28.47 -1.84 -9.47
CA ILE A 770 27.35 -1.87 -8.51
C ILE A 770 27.74 -2.62 -7.24
N LEU A 771 28.45 -3.75 -7.38
CA LEU A 771 28.97 -4.51 -6.24
C LEU A 771 30.01 -3.69 -5.44
N TRP A 772 30.96 -3.07 -6.13
CA TRP A 772 32.05 -2.25 -5.59
C TRP A 772 31.51 -1.04 -4.81
N SER A 773 30.48 -0.38 -5.36
CA SER A 773 29.81 0.76 -4.73
C SER A 773 29.02 0.37 -3.49
N SER A 774 28.51 -0.85 -3.45
CA SER A 774 27.50 -1.26 -2.47
C SER A 774 28.03 -2.11 -1.32
N CYS A 775 29.24 -2.66 -1.44
CA CYS A 775 29.79 -3.61 -0.48
C CYS A 775 31.32 -3.47 -0.36
N ASP A 776 31.79 -3.23 0.86
CA ASP A 776 33.21 -3.01 1.14
C ASP A 776 34.06 -4.27 0.89
N TYR A 777 33.50 -5.46 1.08
CA TYR A 777 34.14 -6.72 0.72
C TYR A 777 34.46 -6.80 -0.77
N PHE A 778 33.47 -6.53 -1.65
CA PHE A 778 33.70 -6.52 -3.09
C PHE A 778 34.64 -5.39 -3.52
N ARG A 779 34.54 -4.22 -2.88
CA ARG A 779 35.48 -3.10 -3.10
C ARG A 779 36.92 -3.54 -2.88
N ALA A 780 37.21 -4.13 -1.72
CA ALA A 780 38.53 -4.64 -1.37
C ALA A 780 38.96 -5.78 -2.30
N MET A 781 38.06 -6.71 -2.62
CA MET A 781 38.35 -7.83 -3.52
C MET A 781 38.78 -7.33 -4.91
N PHE A 782 38.03 -6.42 -5.52
CA PHE A 782 38.35 -5.91 -6.85
C PHE A 782 39.63 -5.06 -6.88
N GLN A 783 39.96 -4.40 -5.76
CA GLN A 783 41.18 -3.60 -5.63
C GLN A 783 42.42 -4.42 -5.22
N SER A 784 42.24 -5.66 -4.75
CA SER A 784 43.34 -6.48 -4.22
C SER A 784 44.40 -6.90 -5.25
N GLY A 785 44.05 -6.91 -6.54
CA GLY A 785 44.91 -7.44 -7.61
C GLY A 785 45.13 -8.96 -7.57
N MET A 786 44.50 -9.67 -6.63
CA MET A 786 44.56 -11.13 -6.49
C MET A 786 43.81 -11.84 -7.63
N GLN A 787 43.96 -13.16 -7.75
CA GLN A 787 43.32 -13.92 -8.83
C GLN A 787 41.80 -13.73 -8.85
N GLU A 788 41.19 -13.67 -7.67
CA GLU A 788 39.77 -13.45 -7.44
C GLU A 788 39.28 -12.12 -8.05
N SER A 789 40.11 -11.07 -8.02
CA SER A 789 39.76 -9.75 -8.60
C SER A 789 39.54 -9.79 -10.11
N ARG A 790 40.18 -10.76 -10.78
CA ARG A 790 40.13 -10.96 -12.23
C ARG A 790 39.21 -12.11 -12.64
N SER A 791 38.64 -12.83 -11.67
CA SER A 791 37.75 -13.95 -11.95
C SER A 791 36.45 -13.46 -12.61
N PRO A 792 35.99 -14.10 -13.68
CA PRO A 792 34.66 -13.83 -14.24
C PRO A 792 33.53 -14.40 -13.36
N PHE A 793 33.84 -15.32 -12.44
CA PHE A 793 32.89 -15.92 -11.51
C PHE A 793 33.35 -15.74 -10.06
N ILE A 794 32.46 -15.26 -9.19
CA ILE A 794 32.69 -15.17 -7.75
C ILE A 794 31.74 -16.12 -7.06
N LYS A 795 32.29 -17.05 -6.29
CA LYS A 795 31.51 -18.00 -5.50
C LYS A 795 30.96 -17.31 -4.27
N VAL A 796 29.65 -17.38 -4.09
CA VAL A 796 28.93 -16.88 -2.92
C VAL A 796 28.39 -18.09 -2.15
N PRO A 797 28.81 -18.29 -0.89
CA PRO A 797 28.44 -19.45 -0.08
C PRO A 797 27.01 -19.36 0.48
N VAL A 798 26.03 -19.16 -0.41
CA VAL A 798 24.60 -19.10 -0.10
C VAL A 798 23.79 -19.79 -1.20
N SER A 799 22.57 -20.18 -0.87
CA SER A 799 21.61 -20.75 -1.82
C SER A 799 21.26 -19.78 -2.97
N TRP A 800 20.73 -20.33 -4.06
CA TRP A 800 20.23 -19.54 -5.18
C TRP A 800 19.19 -18.50 -4.75
N GLU A 801 18.25 -18.88 -3.89
CA GLU A 801 17.20 -18.01 -3.38
C GLU A 801 17.74 -16.84 -2.54
N ALA A 802 18.76 -17.10 -1.72
CA ALA A 802 19.47 -16.06 -0.97
C ALA A 802 20.23 -15.12 -1.92
N LEU A 803 20.92 -15.66 -2.91
CA LEU A 803 21.67 -14.86 -3.89
C LEU A 803 20.74 -13.91 -4.66
N VAL A 804 19.58 -14.38 -5.13
CA VAL A 804 18.60 -13.53 -5.83
C VAL A 804 18.16 -12.36 -4.95
N LYS A 805 17.82 -12.62 -3.68
CA LYS A 805 17.40 -11.55 -2.74
C LYS A 805 18.52 -10.54 -2.48
N LEU A 806 19.76 -11.01 -2.35
CA LEU A 806 20.93 -10.15 -2.18
C LEU A 806 21.15 -9.25 -3.39
N VAL A 807 21.10 -9.82 -4.59
CA VAL A 807 21.26 -9.08 -5.84
C VAL A 807 20.13 -8.06 -6.00
N ASP A 808 18.88 -8.43 -5.74
CA ASP A 808 17.75 -7.47 -5.76
C ASP A 808 18.00 -6.29 -4.81
N TRP A 809 18.51 -6.53 -3.60
CA TRP A 809 18.85 -5.46 -2.65
C TRP A 809 20.02 -4.59 -3.11
N LEU A 810 21.06 -5.19 -3.71
CA LEU A 810 22.21 -4.46 -4.24
C LEU A 810 21.80 -3.48 -5.37
N TYR A 811 20.76 -3.82 -6.13
CA TYR A 811 20.30 -3.03 -7.28
C TYR A 811 19.13 -2.11 -6.98
N SER A 812 18.32 -2.37 -5.95
CA SER A 812 17.09 -1.62 -5.67
C SER A 812 16.98 -1.06 -4.25
N ASP A 813 17.91 -1.41 -3.35
CA ASP A 813 17.86 -1.16 -1.89
C ASP A 813 16.64 -1.79 -1.18
N LYS A 814 15.91 -2.68 -1.88
CA LYS A 814 14.75 -3.38 -1.34
C LYS A 814 15.10 -4.85 -1.17
N LEU A 815 15.06 -5.33 0.07
CA LEU A 815 15.05 -6.77 0.31
C LEU A 815 13.61 -7.27 0.15
N PRO A 816 13.36 -8.29 -0.68
CA PRO A 816 12.01 -8.87 -0.80
C PRO A 816 11.48 -9.26 0.59
N THR A 817 10.24 -8.87 0.88
CA THR A 817 9.61 -9.20 2.16
C THR A 817 9.19 -10.66 2.18
N LEU A 818 9.29 -11.27 3.37
CA LEU A 818 8.84 -12.64 3.57
C LEU A 818 7.33 -12.74 3.34
N VAL A 819 6.87 -13.89 2.84
CA VAL A 819 5.45 -14.15 2.63
C VAL A 819 4.73 -14.10 3.98
N THR A 820 3.79 -13.17 4.16
CA THR A 820 3.05 -12.97 5.43
C THR A 820 1.55 -13.27 5.32
N GLY A 821 0.89 -13.31 6.47
CA GLY A 821 -0.56 -13.46 6.58
C GLY A 821 -1.05 -14.86 6.24
N CYS A 822 -2.18 -14.96 5.53
CA CYS A 822 -2.85 -16.25 5.31
C CYS A 822 -2.01 -17.24 4.49
N LEU A 823 -1.08 -16.77 3.65
CA LEU A 823 -0.15 -17.65 2.95
C LEU A 823 0.78 -18.33 3.96
N TRP A 824 1.46 -17.55 4.80
CA TRP A 824 2.33 -18.04 5.86
C TRP A 824 1.62 -19.00 6.80
N ASP A 825 0.42 -18.63 7.28
CA ASP A 825 -0.34 -19.44 8.24
C ASP A 825 -0.73 -20.83 7.70
N ASN A 826 -0.84 -20.96 6.37
CA ASN A 826 -1.20 -22.22 5.70
C ASN A 826 0.01 -23.00 5.15
N MET A 827 1.23 -22.47 5.26
CA MET A 827 2.44 -23.22 4.95
C MET A 827 2.70 -24.26 6.05
N ASP A 828 3.12 -25.45 5.63
CA ASP A 828 3.68 -26.44 6.56
C ASP A 828 5.04 -25.96 7.10
N GLU A 829 5.51 -26.56 8.20
CA GLU A 829 6.75 -26.15 8.87
C GLU A 829 7.97 -26.25 7.95
N ARG A 830 8.01 -27.22 7.03
CA ARG A 830 9.11 -27.37 6.05
C ARG A 830 9.13 -26.21 5.06
N LYS A 831 7.98 -25.83 4.51
CA LYS A 831 7.87 -24.67 3.60
C LYS A 831 8.17 -23.35 4.29
N LYS A 832 7.71 -23.17 5.54
CA LYS A 832 8.06 -21.99 6.34
C LYS A 832 9.57 -21.89 6.54
N LEU A 833 10.22 -23.03 6.82
CA LEU A 833 11.68 -23.08 6.96
C LEU A 833 12.39 -22.77 5.64
N GLN A 834 11.91 -23.30 4.51
CA GLN A 834 12.45 -23.01 3.17
C GLN A 834 12.35 -21.52 2.82
N GLU A 835 11.24 -20.86 3.13
CA GLU A 835 11.07 -19.40 2.94
C GLU A 835 11.98 -18.58 3.87
N LEU A 836 12.24 -19.09 5.08
CA LEU A 836 13.07 -18.41 6.08
C LEU A 836 14.57 -18.61 5.85
N GLN A 837 14.97 -19.74 5.28
CA GLN A 837 16.36 -20.14 5.08
C GLN A 837 17.20 -19.08 4.34
N PRO A 838 16.73 -18.44 3.26
CA PRO A 838 17.47 -17.37 2.60
C PRO A 838 17.81 -16.20 3.55
N TYR A 839 16.93 -15.85 4.49
CA TYR A 839 17.21 -14.77 5.44
C TYR A 839 18.25 -15.16 6.49
N LEU A 840 18.31 -16.44 6.88
CA LEU A 840 19.35 -16.96 7.78
C LEU A 840 20.72 -16.94 7.10
N GLU A 841 20.79 -17.39 5.85
CA GLU A 841 22.01 -17.36 5.04
C GLU A 841 22.49 -15.92 4.79
N LEU A 842 21.57 -15.01 4.47
CA LEU A 842 21.90 -13.59 4.30
C LEU A 842 22.30 -12.91 5.61
N CYS A 843 21.72 -13.27 6.76
CA CYS A 843 22.18 -12.80 8.07
C CYS A 843 23.66 -13.14 8.31
N TRP A 844 24.06 -14.37 7.98
CA TRP A 844 25.44 -14.81 8.12
C TRP A 844 26.36 -14.14 7.09
N LEU A 845 25.95 -14.11 5.82
CA LEU A 845 26.74 -13.49 4.76
C LEU A 845 26.93 -11.99 5.02
N ALA A 846 25.90 -11.31 5.53
CA ALA A 846 25.96 -9.90 5.88
C ALA A 846 26.94 -9.62 7.00
N ASP A 847 27.06 -10.50 8.00
CA ASP A 847 28.10 -10.38 9.04
C ASP A 847 29.51 -10.52 8.44
N TYR A 848 29.67 -11.48 7.51
CA TYR A 848 30.95 -11.71 6.82
C TYR A 848 31.33 -10.59 5.85
N TRP A 849 30.36 -10.00 5.14
CA TRP A 849 30.56 -8.92 4.16
C TRP A 849 30.37 -7.51 4.71
N LEU A 850 30.13 -7.37 6.03
CA LEU A 850 29.91 -6.09 6.72
C LEU A 850 28.72 -5.29 6.14
N LEU A 851 27.60 -5.99 5.90
CA LEU A 851 26.36 -5.41 5.36
C LEU A 851 25.33 -5.24 6.49
N ASP A 852 25.60 -4.32 7.43
CA ASP A 852 24.79 -4.09 8.64
C ASP A 852 23.28 -3.90 8.36
N ASP A 853 22.94 -3.14 7.31
CA ASP A 853 21.54 -2.91 6.91
C ASP A 853 20.81 -4.23 6.57
N ILE A 854 21.47 -5.16 5.89
CA ILE A 854 20.90 -6.48 5.56
C ILE A 854 20.79 -7.32 6.82
N GLN A 855 21.84 -7.32 7.66
CA GLN A 855 21.86 -8.10 8.90
C GLN A 855 20.71 -7.69 9.83
N GLU A 856 20.50 -6.39 10.02
CA GLU A 856 19.42 -5.86 10.86
C GLU A 856 18.05 -6.19 10.27
N HIS A 857 17.86 -6.02 8.96
CA HIS A 857 16.61 -6.34 8.29
C HIS A 857 16.27 -7.83 8.40
N CYS A 858 17.20 -8.71 8.05
CA CYS A 858 17.00 -10.17 8.13
C CYS A 858 16.73 -10.62 9.56
N SER A 859 17.47 -10.08 10.55
CA SER A 859 17.25 -10.39 11.96
C SER A 859 15.83 -10.00 12.42
N ARG A 860 15.33 -8.83 12.00
CA ARG A 860 13.95 -8.40 12.30
C ARG A 860 12.91 -9.33 11.67
N VAL A 861 13.09 -9.72 10.41
CA VAL A 861 12.19 -10.65 9.71
C VAL A 861 12.17 -12.00 10.44
N ILE A 862 13.33 -12.56 10.77
CA ILE A 862 13.42 -13.86 11.46
C ILE A 862 12.77 -13.80 12.83
N ASN A 863 13.04 -12.76 13.62
CA ASN A 863 12.42 -12.58 14.93
C ASN A 863 10.89 -12.49 14.83
N SER A 864 10.36 -11.73 13.86
CA SER A 864 8.91 -11.67 13.63
C SER A 864 8.31 -13.05 13.28
N CYS A 865 9.02 -13.85 12.47
CA CYS A 865 8.58 -15.20 12.11
C CYS A 865 8.54 -16.12 13.33
N LEU A 866 9.59 -16.09 14.14
CA LEU A 866 9.68 -16.87 15.37
C LEU A 866 8.57 -16.50 16.37
N ASP A 867 8.04 -15.27 16.34
CA ASP A 867 6.98 -14.82 17.27
C ASP A 867 5.63 -15.40 16.83
N SER A 868 5.44 -15.50 15.52
CA SER A 868 4.24 -16.07 14.91
C SER A 868 4.19 -17.61 14.93
N SER A 869 5.33 -18.29 15.06
CA SER A 869 5.43 -19.74 14.88
C SER A 869 6.54 -20.32 15.75
N GLY A 870 6.27 -20.47 17.06
CA GLY A 870 7.23 -20.98 18.04
C GLY A 870 7.78 -22.38 17.74
N ASN A 871 7.07 -23.19 16.93
CA ASN A 871 7.58 -24.49 16.49
C ASN A 871 8.85 -24.40 15.63
N LEU A 872 9.05 -23.31 14.88
CA LEU A 872 10.24 -23.11 14.04
C LEU A 872 11.50 -22.79 14.85
N SER A 873 11.37 -22.50 16.14
CA SER A 873 12.49 -22.04 16.96
C SER A 873 13.58 -23.11 17.12
N LEU A 874 13.21 -24.40 17.04
CA LEU A 874 14.17 -25.50 17.16
C LEU A 874 15.07 -25.61 15.92
N GLU A 875 14.48 -25.58 14.74
CA GLU A 875 15.18 -25.65 13.46
C GLU A 875 16.02 -24.38 13.24
N VAL A 876 15.46 -23.21 13.58
CA VAL A 876 16.20 -21.94 13.50
C VAL A 876 17.40 -21.94 14.46
N LEU A 877 17.26 -22.49 15.68
CA LEU A 877 18.39 -22.65 16.60
C LEU A 877 19.51 -23.51 15.98
N GLN A 878 19.16 -24.66 15.40
CA GLN A 878 20.13 -25.55 14.77
C GLN A 878 20.86 -24.89 13.60
N ILE A 879 20.13 -24.19 12.72
CA ILE A 879 20.72 -23.48 11.57
C ILE A 879 21.57 -22.30 12.05
N ALA A 880 21.08 -21.51 13.01
CA ALA A 880 21.80 -20.37 13.56
C ALA A 880 23.12 -20.82 14.21
N ALA A 881 23.10 -21.91 14.99
CA ALA A 881 24.32 -22.47 15.59
C ALA A 881 25.31 -22.95 14.51
N ARG A 882 24.83 -23.65 13.47
CA ARG A 882 25.67 -24.09 12.34
C ARG A 882 26.32 -22.92 11.61
N LEU A 883 25.61 -21.81 11.46
CA LEU A 883 26.11 -20.57 10.85
C LEU A 883 26.83 -19.65 11.85
N SER A 884 27.04 -20.07 13.10
CA SER A 884 27.66 -19.25 14.16
C SER A 884 26.94 -17.93 14.48
N LEU A 885 25.62 -17.84 14.21
CA LEU A 885 24.76 -16.69 14.47
C LEU A 885 24.27 -16.67 15.93
N TRP A 886 25.17 -16.48 16.90
CA TRP A 886 24.87 -16.67 18.33
C TRP A 886 23.79 -15.76 18.91
N LYS A 887 23.69 -14.50 18.48
CA LYS A 887 22.61 -13.59 18.91
C LYS A 887 21.22 -14.13 18.53
N LEU A 888 21.12 -14.72 17.35
CA LEU A 888 19.89 -15.32 16.86
C LEU A 888 19.61 -16.65 17.55
N ALA A 889 20.65 -17.46 17.78
CA ALA A 889 20.55 -18.71 18.55
C ALA A 889 20.02 -18.44 19.97
N GLU A 890 20.52 -17.41 20.66
CA GLU A 890 20.04 -17.01 21.99
C GLU A 890 18.55 -16.58 21.94
N THR A 891 18.17 -15.83 20.91
CA THR A 891 16.76 -15.42 20.71
C THR A 891 15.84 -16.62 20.51
N ALA A 892 16.27 -17.61 19.72
CA ALA A 892 15.53 -18.86 19.52
C ALA A 892 15.44 -19.69 20.80
N VAL A 893 16.53 -19.78 21.57
CA VAL A 893 16.59 -20.47 22.88
C VAL A 893 15.60 -19.87 23.87
N ASN A 894 15.53 -18.54 23.98
CA ASN A 894 14.61 -17.87 24.88
C ASN A 894 13.14 -18.14 24.52
N ARG A 895 12.84 -18.35 23.23
CA ARG A 895 11.48 -18.71 22.75
C ARG A 895 11.15 -20.18 22.92
N LEU A 896 12.15 -21.07 22.91
CA LEU A 896 12.00 -22.49 23.23
C LEU A 896 11.84 -22.75 24.73
N ALA A 897 12.36 -21.88 25.59
CA ALA A 897 12.39 -22.04 27.04
C ALA A 897 11.05 -22.45 27.69
N PRO A 898 9.88 -21.90 27.31
CA PRO A 898 8.59 -22.31 27.85
C PRO A 898 8.15 -23.72 27.42
N SER A 899 8.65 -24.20 26.28
CA SER A 899 8.29 -25.51 25.69
C SER A 899 9.25 -26.65 26.06
N TYR A 900 10.29 -26.38 26.86
CA TYR A 900 11.35 -27.35 27.18
C TYR A 900 10.82 -28.69 27.70
N SER A 901 9.83 -28.68 28.60
CA SER A 901 9.23 -29.90 29.15
C SER A 901 8.59 -30.77 28.07
N ARG A 902 7.87 -30.16 27.12
CA ARG A 902 7.29 -30.84 25.96
C ARG A 902 8.36 -31.41 25.05
N LEU A 903 9.38 -30.61 24.70
CA LEU A 903 10.47 -31.01 23.80
C LEU A 903 11.30 -32.16 24.36
N ARG A 904 11.47 -32.22 25.68
CA ARG A 904 12.11 -33.35 26.37
C ARG A 904 11.24 -34.62 26.31
N LEU A 905 9.92 -34.49 26.47
CA LEU A 905 9.01 -35.63 26.36
C LEU A 905 8.90 -36.19 24.93
N THR A 906 9.05 -35.34 23.92
CA THR A 906 9.06 -35.74 22.50
C THR A 906 10.41 -36.27 22.01
N GLY A 907 11.46 -36.20 22.83
CA GLY A 907 12.81 -36.63 22.45
C GLY A 907 13.51 -35.66 21.48
N GLU A 908 13.05 -34.43 21.37
CA GLU A 908 13.57 -33.43 20.42
C GLU A 908 14.78 -32.67 20.96
N ILE A 909 14.90 -32.54 22.29
CA ILE A 909 16.08 -31.95 22.95
C ILE A 909 17.29 -32.88 22.81
N GLU A 910 17.07 -34.19 22.89
CA GLU A 910 18.11 -35.22 22.78
C GLU A 910 18.70 -35.31 21.35
N LYS A 911 18.03 -34.73 20.35
CA LYS A 911 18.54 -34.59 18.98
C LYS A 911 19.43 -33.37 18.78
N LEU A 912 19.46 -32.44 19.74
CA LEU A 912 20.35 -31.29 19.70
C LEU A 912 21.76 -31.69 20.14
N ASP A 913 22.74 -30.92 19.68
CA ASP A 913 24.07 -30.94 20.28
C ASP A 913 23.98 -30.64 21.79
N LYS A 914 24.87 -31.25 22.58
CA LYS A 914 24.84 -31.17 24.04
C LYS A 914 24.88 -29.73 24.54
N ASP A 915 25.66 -28.87 23.90
CA ASP A 915 25.81 -27.48 24.31
C ASP A 915 24.53 -26.67 24.01
N LEU A 916 23.89 -26.94 22.86
CA LEU A 916 22.60 -26.33 22.51
C LEU A 916 21.47 -26.81 23.42
N ALA A 917 21.45 -28.10 23.77
CA ALA A 917 20.49 -28.65 24.71
C ALA A 917 20.62 -28.02 26.11
N ASP A 918 21.86 -27.83 26.58
CA ASP A 918 22.14 -27.14 27.85
C ASP A 918 21.73 -25.66 27.81
N MET A 919 21.93 -24.96 26.70
CA MET A 919 21.45 -23.58 26.53
C MET A 919 19.93 -23.48 26.69
N VAL A 920 19.16 -24.35 26.04
CA VAL A 920 17.68 -24.38 26.17
C VAL A 920 17.28 -24.70 27.61
N ARG A 921 17.96 -25.66 28.26
CA ARG A 921 17.71 -26.01 29.67
C ARG A 921 17.94 -24.83 30.60
N VAL A 922 19.07 -24.11 30.45
CA VAL A 922 19.40 -22.94 31.27
C VAL A 922 18.38 -21.82 31.09
N ALA A 923 17.97 -21.54 29.84
CA ALA A 923 16.94 -20.54 29.57
C ALA A 923 15.58 -20.91 30.18
N SER A 924 15.20 -22.20 30.15
CA SER A 924 13.97 -22.70 30.80
C SER A 924 14.00 -22.50 32.33
N VAL A 925 15.15 -22.72 32.96
CA VAL A 925 15.33 -22.46 34.41
C VAL A 925 15.17 -20.97 34.72
N ARG A 926 15.80 -20.08 33.94
CA ARG A 926 15.66 -18.62 34.09
C ARG A 926 14.21 -18.18 33.94
N HIS A 927 13.54 -18.62 32.88
CA HIS A 927 12.12 -18.33 32.63
C HIS A 927 11.22 -18.79 33.80
N SER A 928 11.50 -19.96 34.37
CA SER A 928 10.75 -20.47 35.53
C SER A 928 10.95 -19.60 36.78
N GLN A 929 12.18 -19.13 37.03
CA GLN A 929 12.49 -18.25 38.15
C GLN A 929 11.81 -16.87 38.02
N ASP A 930 11.80 -16.29 36.83
CA ASP A 930 11.16 -15.00 36.56
C ASP A 930 9.62 -15.08 36.66
N SER A 931 9.03 -16.17 36.16
CA SER A 931 7.58 -16.42 36.30
C SER A 931 7.13 -16.62 37.76
N THR A 932 8.05 -17.06 38.63
CA THR A 932 7.78 -17.27 40.06
C THR A 932 7.90 -15.96 40.83
N LYS A 933 8.83 -15.07 40.48
CA LYS A 933 8.92 -13.71 41.02
C LYS A 933 7.69 -12.86 40.67
N CYS A 934 7.24 -12.91 39.42
CA CYS A 934 6.08 -12.12 38.97
C CYS A 934 4.76 -12.54 39.66
N LYS A 935 4.66 -13.79 40.15
CA LYS A 935 3.53 -14.30 40.94
C LYS A 935 3.61 -14.01 42.44
N LEU A 936 4.75 -13.51 42.92
CA LEU A 936 4.95 -13.09 44.31
C LEU A 936 4.81 -11.56 44.48
N GLU A 937 4.75 -10.81 43.37
CA GLU A 937 4.52 -9.36 43.32
C GLU A 937 3.07 -8.97 42.92
N GLU A 938 2.24 -9.94 42.52
CA GLU A 938 0.76 -9.85 42.49
C GLU A 938 0.15 -10.48 43.74
#